data_AF-A0A8D8A4H0-F1
#
_entry.id   AF-A0A8D8A4H0-F1
#
_cell.length_a   1.000
_cell.length_b   1.000
_cell.length_c   1.000
_cell.angle_alpha   90.00
_cell.angle_beta   90.00
_cell.angle_gamma   90.00
#
_symmetry.space_group_name_H-M   'P 1'
#
loop_
_entity.id
_entity.type
_entity.pdbx_description
1 polymer ?
#
loop_
_entity_poly.entity_id
_entity_poly.type
_entity_poly.pdbx_seq_one_letter_code
_entity_poly.pdbx_strand_id
1 'polypeptide(L)'
;MSKVDCISQRVKFSEISSILEKVKAATGAKRDELLRRYFASFEQFRREFQRENNGKARSSIFPVLRLLLPGADRERDSYGVRVKSLRDLYIKVLGISESSTEARKLSGYDEETGGGGTSSSEDFADRVFRLMQGRCPPEGSLTVWEVNERLDAIGGHYVNGERRRIGEELERLVGGMSQVDQKWLIRILLKNLRLGMSQVKILGVYHAKAGRLYDRFSNLSKVCEVVESGEGLEELGEGGGSVELFHPVKPMLCQRVDLKLVDGMLKRDEFWLETKMDGERFQIHKDGVVFKYFSRNSYEYSEVFGVNRNQVGSTLTPFLADLLASNVQSVILDGEMMVFDKVALIYRDKSENTDVKAVKSDNPTLRPCFCVYDVLFLNGKSLIAVPYAERIRLLGTLVKPKVGVLTTCKRVKVESCEHLVELLNQAIDTHQEGVVIKKQDSTYSPNERNAGWYKIKPDYIDNLVSDFDLLIMGGFYNAKRSFVNTFLVGVLDKSTEDTFLAVTKVGIGLSVDQWKTLNTSLRPHWREVTFRREGRSKISEEPPGLRWGQTAPDVWIPPNHSIVLQLKGSELVRSASFATSYTIRFPRITAIRSDKNFQDVCTGEEFARLCSANTTVAKLAKRHVTAADLLPGSTSRKRKQISPLKFRRSAPEPEQDALPPLDDICSGLDFCVLSTAKGAPSIPELESTIRRHGGRTVKNPGPKTYAVIAGERTFLVSRVIETRRHNVATVE
;
A
#
# COMPACT_ATOMS: atom_id res chain seq x y z
N MET A 1 30.07 -8.99 -23.69
CA MET A 1 31.11 -8.90 -22.64
C MET A 1 32.11 -10.01 -22.92
N SER A 2 33.42 -9.73 -22.96
CA SER A 2 34.45 -10.78 -23.10
C SER A 2 34.31 -11.80 -21.96
N LYS A 3 34.66 -13.07 -22.20
CA LYS A 3 34.72 -14.16 -21.22
C LYS A 3 35.79 -13.87 -20.14
N VAL A 4 35.56 -12.86 -19.32
CA VAL A 4 36.23 -12.72 -18.03
C VAL A 4 35.51 -13.69 -17.11
N ASP A 5 36.24 -14.64 -16.52
CA ASP A 5 35.67 -15.56 -15.54
C ASP A 5 34.89 -14.78 -14.47
N CYS A 6 33.65 -15.19 -14.24
CA CYS A 6 32.74 -14.55 -13.30
C CYS A 6 32.20 -15.59 -12.32
N ILE A 7 32.22 -15.27 -11.03
CA ILE A 7 31.77 -16.20 -9.98
C ILE A 7 30.34 -16.72 -10.21
N SER A 8 29.46 -15.90 -10.80
CA SER A 8 28.08 -16.28 -11.08
C SER A 8 27.93 -17.35 -12.18
N GLN A 9 28.98 -17.65 -12.93
CA GLN A 9 29.03 -18.79 -13.86
C GLN A 9 29.27 -20.12 -13.12
N ARG A 10 29.76 -20.07 -11.87
CA ARG A 10 29.99 -21.26 -11.04
C ARG A 10 28.87 -21.53 -10.03
N VAL A 11 27.94 -20.60 -9.86
CA VAL A 11 26.80 -20.74 -8.95
C VAL A 11 25.57 -21.17 -9.74
N LYS A 12 24.97 -22.30 -9.39
CA LYS A 12 23.74 -22.77 -10.05
C LYS A 12 22.53 -21.97 -9.56
N PHE A 13 21.57 -21.73 -10.45
CA PHE A 13 20.32 -21.09 -10.06
C PHE A 13 19.50 -21.96 -9.09
N SER A 14 19.66 -23.29 -9.17
CA SER A 14 19.06 -24.25 -8.25
C SER A 14 19.49 -24.06 -6.79
N GLU A 15 20.68 -23.52 -6.54
CA GLU A 15 21.11 -23.14 -5.19
C GLU A 15 20.28 -21.96 -4.65
N ILE A 16 19.98 -20.99 -5.52
CA ILE A 16 19.17 -19.80 -5.19
C ILE A 16 17.72 -20.21 -4.94
N SER A 17 17.14 -21.03 -5.80
CA SER A 17 15.78 -21.51 -5.65
C SER A 17 15.62 -22.39 -4.40
N SER A 18 16.62 -23.22 -4.07
CA SER A 18 16.68 -24.02 -2.84
C SER A 18 16.70 -23.18 -1.57
N ILE A 19 17.54 -22.13 -1.51
CA ILE A 19 17.57 -21.25 -0.33
C ILE A 19 16.26 -20.47 -0.19
N LEU A 20 15.68 -19.98 -1.29
CA LEU A 20 14.40 -19.29 -1.28
C LEU A 20 13.27 -20.20 -0.79
N GLU A 21 13.28 -21.48 -1.18
CA GLU A 21 12.31 -22.47 -0.71
C GLU A 21 12.40 -22.70 0.80
N LYS A 22 13.63 -22.90 1.32
CA LYS A 22 13.88 -23.08 2.76
C LYS A 22 13.45 -21.84 3.56
N VAL A 23 13.77 -20.64 3.06
CA VAL A 23 13.40 -19.38 3.73
C VAL A 23 11.89 -19.17 3.74
N LYS A 24 11.20 -19.47 2.63
CA LYS A 24 9.74 -19.35 2.54
C LYS A 24 9.03 -20.33 3.50
N ALA A 25 9.54 -21.55 3.62
CA ALA A 25 9.00 -22.57 4.52
C ALA A 25 9.27 -22.27 6.01
N ALA A 26 10.36 -21.56 6.32
CA ALA A 26 10.69 -21.15 7.68
C ALA A 26 9.82 -19.99 8.20
N THR A 27 9.82 -19.79 9.52
CA THR A 27 9.14 -18.68 10.21
C THR A 27 10.07 -17.97 11.18
N GLY A 28 9.76 -16.70 11.50
CA GLY A 28 10.49 -15.91 12.49
C GLY A 28 12.01 -15.85 12.24
N ALA A 29 12.79 -15.98 13.31
CA ALA A 29 14.25 -15.87 13.30
C ALA A 29 14.95 -16.93 12.42
N LYS A 30 14.29 -18.06 12.15
CA LYS A 30 14.88 -19.12 11.31
C LYS A 30 15.13 -18.66 9.88
N ARG A 31 14.30 -17.74 9.37
CA ARG A 31 14.50 -17.11 8.05
C ARG A 31 15.81 -16.35 7.98
N ASP A 32 16.08 -15.53 9.00
CA ASP A 32 17.31 -14.76 9.12
C ASP A 32 18.52 -15.70 9.15
N GLU A 33 18.48 -16.74 9.97
CA GLU A 33 19.57 -17.71 10.15
C GLU A 33 19.93 -18.45 8.84
N LEU A 34 18.92 -18.81 8.03
CA LEU A 34 19.14 -19.46 6.74
C LEU A 34 19.85 -18.53 5.74
N LEU A 35 19.37 -17.29 5.61
CA LEU A 35 20.01 -16.30 4.74
C LEU A 35 21.40 -15.92 5.23
N ARG A 36 21.60 -15.75 6.54
CA ARG A 36 22.91 -15.44 7.14
C ARG A 36 23.93 -16.54 6.82
N ARG A 37 23.53 -17.81 6.96
CA ARG A 37 24.38 -18.96 6.59
C ARG A 37 24.69 -18.98 5.10
N TYR A 38 23.71 -18.71 4.26
CA TYR A 38 23.91 -18.62 2.82
C TYR A 38 24.93 -17.53 2.45
N PHE A 39 24.78 -16.31 3.00
CA PHE A 39 25.72 -15.22 2.73
C PHE A 39 27.13 -15.51 3.24
N ALA A 40 27.28 -16.13 4.42
CA ALA A 40 28.58 -16.54 4.93
C ALA A 40 29.24 -17.61 4.04
N SER A 41 28.45 -18.61 3.60
CA SER A 41 28.90 -19.65 2.67
C SER A 41 29.34 -19.06 1.33
N PHE A 42 28.58 -18.10 0.79
CA PHE A 42 28.92 -17.42 -0.46
C PHE A 42 30.21 -16.60 -0.32
N GLU A 43 30.40 -15.88 0.79
CA GLU A 43 31.61 -15.10 1.03
C GLU A 43 32.86 -16.00 1.17
N GLN A 44 32.73 -17.18 1.79
CA GLN A 44 33.82 -18.17 1.79
C GLN A 44 34.16 -18.62 0.37
N PHE A 45 33.15 -19.03 -0.41
CA PHE A 45 33.33 -19.43 -1.81
C PHE A 45 33.95 -18.31 -2.66
N ARG A 46 33.53 -17.06 -2.43
CA ARG A 46 34.08 -15.87 -3.09
C ARG A 46 35.57 -15.69 -2.83
N ARG A 47 36.02 -15.87 -1.58
CA ARG A 47 37.46 -15.78 -1.23
C ARG A 47 38.30 -16.90 -1.84
N GLU A 48 37.73 -18.10 -1.98
CA GLU A 48 38.38 -19.21 -2.69
C GLU A 48 38.50 -18.90 -4.19
N PHE A 49 37.40 -18.48 -4.81
CA PHE A 49 37.37 -18.07 -6.21
C PHE A 49 38.35 -16.93 -6.52
N GLN A 50 38.46 -15.92 -5.65
CA GLN A 50 39.43 -14.83 -5.81
C GLN A 50 40.88 -15.34 -5.75
N ARG A 51 41.19 -16.27 -4.85
CA ARG A 51 42.52 -16.89 -4.74
C ARG A 51 42.88 -17.68 -6.00
N GLU A 52 41.95 -18.48 -6.51
CA GLU A 52 42.15 -19.26 -7.75
C GLU A 52 42.41 -18.38 -8.98
N ASN A 53 41.82 -17.19 -9.02
CA ASN A 53 41.87 -16.29 -10.17
C ASN A 53 42.80 -15.08 -9.98
N ASN A 54 43.69 -15.10 -8.97
CA ASN A 54 44.62 -14.02 -8.64
C ASN A 54 43.92 -12.64 -8.51
N GLY A 55 42.68 -12.61 -8.02
CA GLY A 55 41.88 -11.39 -7.87
C GLY A 55 41.42 -10.71 -9.17
N LYS A 56 41.72 -11.26 -10.35
CA LYS A 56 41.40 -10.65 -11.65
C LYS A 56 39.96 -10.92 -12.12
N ALA A 57 39.33 -11.96 -11.59
CA ALA A 57 37.99 -12.40 -11.96
C ALA A 57 36.89 -11.63 -11.20
N ARG A 58 35.73 -11.44 -11.84
CA ARG A 58 34.58 -10.76 -11.23
C ARG A 58 33.94 -11.66 -10.19
N SER A 59 33.89 -11.20 -8.94
CA SER A 59 33.56 -12.04 -7.80
C SER A 59 32.46 -11.48 -6.89
N SER A 60 31.75 -10.42 -7.30
CA SER A 60 30.70 -9.83 -6.47
C SER A 60 29.47 -10.72 -6.29
N ILE A 61 28.81 -10.61 -5.13
CA ILE A 61 27.52 -11.25 -4.85
C ILE A 61 26.33 -10.58 -5.58
N PHE A 62 26.52 -9.41 -6.19
CA PHE A 62 25.46 -8.65 -6.86
C PHE A 62 24.54 -9.49 -7.79
N PRO A 63 25.05 -10.38 -8.66
CA PRO A 63 24.21 -11.22 -9.52
C PRO A 63 23.25 -12.13 -8.74
N VAL A 64 23.60 -12.52 -7.53
CA VAL A 64 22.72 -13.26 -6.61
C VAL A 64 21.77 -12.30 -5.89
N LEU A 65 22.30 -11.20 -5.33
CA LEU A 65 21.52 -10.27 -4.52
C LEU A 65 20.36 -9.64 -5.30
N ARG A 66 20.56 -9.34 -6.60
CA ARG A 66 19.48 -8.81 -7.47
C ARG A 66 18.35 -9.81 -7.73
N LEU A 67 18.61 -11.12 -7.62
CA LEU A 67 17.58 -12.17 -7.70
C LEU A 67 16.86 -12.36 -6.35
N LEU A 68 17.55 -12.12 -5.23
CA LEU A 68 16.96 -12.11 -3.89
C LEU A 68 16.15 -10.83 -3.59
N LEU A 69 16.44 -9.74 -4.31
CA LEU A 69 15.79 -8.44 -4.15
C LEU A 69 15.35 -7.85 -5.52
N PRO A 70 14.50 -8.55 -6.29
CA PRO A 70 14.16 -8.13 -7.65
C PRO A 70 13.39 -6.80 -7.71
N GLY A 71 12.67 -6.43 -6.63
CA GLY A 71 12.03 -5.12 -6.48
C GLY A 71 13.01 -3.96 -6.20
N ALA A 72 14.23 -4.27 -5.77
CA ALA A 72 15.30 -3.32 -5.51
C ALA A 72 16.29 -3.18 -6.68
N ASP A 73 16.19 -4.04 -7.69
CA ASP A 73 16.99 -3.91 -8.91
C ASP A 73 16.56 -2.67 -9.69
N ARG A 74 17.52 -1.78 -9.96
CA ARG A 74 17.38 -0.56 -10.75
C ARG A 74 18.28 -0.55 -11.99
N GLU A 75 19.15 -1.53 -12.15
CA GLU A 75 19.98 -1.68 -13.34
C GLU A 75 19.24 -2.42 -14.44
N ARG A 76 18.31 -3.32 -14.05
CA ARG A 76 17.44 -3.98 -15.02
C ARG A 76 16.23 -3.14 -15.40
N ASP A 77 15.97 -3.08 -16.70
CA ASP A 77 14.73 -2.59 -17.25
C ASP A 77 13.50 -3.38 -16.76
N SER A 78 12.33 -2.81 -16.97
CA SER A 78 11.07 -3.52 -16.73
C SER A 78 10.95 -4.70 -17.68
N TYR A 79 10.50 -5.85 -17.19
CA TYR A 79 10.24 -7.02 -18.03
C TYR A 79 8.98 -6.84 -18.89
N GLY A 80 8.04 -5.98 -18.45
CA GLY A 80 6.72 -5.89 -19.07
C GLY A 80 5.88 -7.17 -18.98
N VAL A 81 6.26 -8.10 -18.11
CA VAL A 81 5.61 -9.39 -17.92
C VAL A 81 4.56 -9.26 -16.82
N ARG A 82 3.33 -9.67 -17.13
CA ARG A 82 2.21 -9.74 -16.19
C ARG A 82 1.79 -11.20 -15.97
N VAL A 83 0.94 -11.44 -14.98
CA VAL A 83 0.39 -12.77 -14.69
C VAL A 83 -0.29 -13.35 -15.92
N LYS A 84 -1.07 -12.53 -16.65
CA LYS A 84 -1.68 -12.95 -17.92
C LYS A 84 -0.65 -13.43 -18.95
N SER A 85 0.44 -12.67 -19.16
CA SER A 85 1.49 -13.04 -20.12
C SER A 85 2.19 -14.35 -19.74
N LEU A 86 2.45 -14.56 -18.45
CA LEU A 86 3.01 -15.82 -17.96
C LEU A 86 2.03 -16.97 -18.09
N ARG A 87 0.74 -16.75 -17.83
CA ARG A 87 -0.30 -17.76 -18.05
C ARG A 87 -0.27 -18.22 -19.50
N ASP A 88 -0.29 -17.29 -20.45
CA ASP A 88 -0.34 -17.60 -21.88
C ASP A 88 0.92 -18.35 -22.33
N LEU A 89 2.09 -17.97 -21.79
CA LEU A 89 3.35 -18.72 -21.97
C LEU A 89 3.23 -20.17 -21.44
N TYR A 90 2.79 -20.36 -20.19
CA TYR A 90 2.70 -21.70 -19.60
C TYR A 90 1.62 -22.56 -20.26
N ILE A 91 0.53 -21.96 -20.76
CA ILE A 91 -0.46 -22.66 -21.58
C ILE A 91 0.20 -23.22 -22.83
N LYS A 92 0.98 -22.38 -23.54
CA LYS A 92 1.71 -22.75 -24.75
C LYS A 92 2.77 -23.82 -24.47
N VAL A 93 3.63 -23.62 -23.48
CA VAL A 93 4.74 -24.54 -23.15
C VAL A 93 4.22 -25.90 -22.69
N LEU A 94 3.12 -25.95 -21.93
CA LEU A 94 2.54 -27.20 -21.46
C LEU A 94 1.62 -27.87 -22.49
N GLY A 95 1.33 -27.22 -23.62
CA GLY A 95 0.39 -27.69 -24.63
C GLY A 95 -1.03 -27.89 -24.10
N ILE A 96 -1.44 -27.13 -23.08
CA ILE A 96 -2.78 -27.26 -22.49
C ILE A 96 -3.80 -26.45 -23.30
N SER A 97 -4.98 -27.01 -23.52
CA SER A 97 -6.06 -26.29 -24.22
C SER A 97 -6.52 -25.08 -23.41
N GLU A 98 -6.75 -23.93 -24.04
CA GLU A 98 -7.25 -22.72 -23.37
C GLU A 98 -8.60 -22.94 -22.65
N SER A 99 -9.43 -23.85 -23.16
CA SER A 99 -10.74 -24.17 -22.58
C SER A 99 -10.67 -25.15 -21.42
N SER A 100 -9.51 -25.75 -21.15
CA SER A 100 -9.30 -26.77 -20.12
C SER A 100 -9.51 -26.23 -18.70
N THR A 101 -9.76 -27.14 -17.75
CA THR A 101 -9.88 -26.77 -16.33
C THR A 101 -8.56 -26.24 -15.77
N GLU A 102 -7.44 -26.72 -16.30
CA GLU A 102 -6.06 -26.39 -15.97
C GLU A 102 -5.73 -24.96 -16.37
N ALA A 103 -6.08 -24.56 -17.60
CA ALA A 103 -5.95 -23.17 -18.06
C ALA A 103 -6.82 -22.20 -17.25
N ARG A 104 -8.03 -22.64 -16.86
CA ARG A 104 -8.91 -21.86 -15.96
C ARG A 104 -8.31 -21.69 -14.56
N LYS A 105 -7.67 -22.73 -14.00
CA LYS A 105 -6.99 -22.65 -12.69
C LYS A 105 -5.85 -21.62 -12.68
N LEU A 106 -5.16 -21.42 -13.81
CA LEU A 106 -4.14 -20.37 -13.92
C LEU A 106 -4.73 -18.95 -14.00
N SER A 107 -6.00 -18.81 -14.40
CA SER A 107 -6.68 -17.53 -14.60
C SER A 107 -7.25 -16.89 -13.32
N GLY A 108 -7.04 -17.50 -12.15
CA GLY A 108 -7.47 -16.95 -10.86
C GLY A 108 -6.87 -15.56 -10.61
N TYR A 109 -7.74 -14.56 -10.52
CA TYR A 109 -7.46 -13.11 -10.38
C TYR A 109 -6.48 -12.83 -9.23
N ASP A 110 -5.26 -12.40 -9.58
CA ASP A 110 -4.25 -11.86 -8.65
C ASP A 110 -3.68 -10.55 -9.23
N GLU A 111 -4.49 -9.83 -10.01
CA GLU A 111 -4.15 -8.50 -10.55
C GLU A 111 -4.80 -7.42 -9.65
N GLU A 112 -3.95 -6.55 -9.10
CA GLU A 112 -4.28 -5.19 -8.63
C GLU A 112 -4.88 -4.94 -7.23
N THR A 113 -4.47 -5.67 -6.18
CA THR A 113 -4.58 -5.11 -4.82
C THR A 113 -3.20 -4.75 -4.25
N GLY A 114 -2.75 -3.55 -4.62
CA GLY A 114 -1.78 -2.81 -3.84
C GLY A 114 -2.37 -2.49 -2.47
N GLY A 115 -2.19 -3.40 -1.51
CA GLY A 115 -2.68 -3.24 -0.15
C GLY A 115 -2.19 -4.40 0.70
N GLY A 116 -1.44 -4.09 1.76
CA GLY A 116 -0.91 -5.07 2.70
C GLY A 116 -2.03 -5.94 3.27
N GLY A 117 -2.09 -7.19 2.82
CA GLY A 117 -3.00 -8.21 3.31
C GLY A 117 -2.33 -9.56 3.28
N THR A 118 -1.78 -9.98 4.42
CA THR A 118 -1.44 -11.37 4.71
C THR A 118 -2.71 -12.22 4.65
N SER A 119 -2.94 -13.00 3.58
CA SER A 119 -3.71 -14.26 3.60
C SER A 119 -3.93 -14.85 2.19
N SER A 120 -2.87 -15.11 1.42
CA SER A 120 -2.90 -16.27 0.51
C SER A 120 -1.68 -17.14 0.75
N SER A 121 -1.90 -18.43 1.03
CA SER A 121 -0.80 -19.40 1.09
C SER A 121 -0.34 -19.78 -0.32
N GLU A 122 -1.16 -19.52 -1.35
CA GLU A 122 -0.90 -19.95 -2.71
C GLU A 122 -0.99 -18.78 -3.71
N ASP A 123 0.08 -18.54 -4.48
CA ASP A 123 0.15 -17.53 -5.54
C ASP A 123 0.14 -18.15 -6.94
N PHE A 124 0.21 -17.31 -7.99
CA PHE A 124 0.28 -17.80 -9.37
C PHE A 124 1.47 -18.75 -9.60
N ALA A 125 2.62 -18.48 -8.97
CA ALA A 125 3.79 -19.34 -9.09
C ALA A 125 3.56 -20.73 -8.47
N ASP A 126 2.88 -20.81 -7.33
CA ASP A 126 2.51 -22.07 -6.70
C ASP A 126 1.49 -22.88 -7.54
N ARG A 127 0.55 -22.20 -8.22
CA ARG A 127 -0.38 -22.87 -9.16
C ARG A 127 0.35 -23.47 -10.36
N VAL A 128 1.28 -22.71 -10.94
CA VAL A 128 2.14 -23.20 -12.03
C VAL A 128 3.01 -24.37 -11.56
N PHE A 129 3.63 -24.24 -10.37
CA PHE A 129 4.40 -25.31 -9.76
C PHE A 129 3.59 -26.61 -9.71
N ARG A 130 2.36 -26.62 -9.19
CA ARG A 130 1.52 -27.84 -9.16
C ARG A 130 1.24 -28.44 -10.53
N LEU A 131 0.97 -27.60 -11.55
CA LEU A 131 0.70 -28.08 -12.91
C LEU A 131 1.93 -28.71 -13.59
N MET A 132 3.12 -28.32 -13.19
CA MET A 132 4.38 -28.81 -13.78
C MET A 132 4.87 -30.13 -13.19
N GLN A 133 4.17 -30.72 -12.22
CA GLN A 133 4.59 -31.96 -11.58
C GLN A 133 4.79 -33.08 -12.62
N GLY A 134 6.00 -33.64 -12.67
CA GLY A 134 6.38 -34.69 -13.62
C GLY A 134 6.66 -34.22 -15.06
N ARG A 135 6.72 -32.91 -15.33
CA ARG A 135 6.90 -32.34 -16.69
C ARG A 135 8.21 -31.58 -16.87
N CYS A 136 9.10 -31.60 -15.88
CA CYS A 136 10.35 -30.84 -15.89
C CYS A 136 11.54 -31.72 -15.51
N PRO A 137 12.77 -31.33 -15.89
CA PRO A 137 13.97 -31.97 -15.39
C PRO A 137 14.00 -32.03 -13.86
N PRO A 138 14.60 -33.08 -13.26
CA PRO A 138 14.71 -33.19 -11.80
C PRO A 138 15.56 -32.07 -11.20
N GLU A 139 16.56 -31.59 -11.93
CA GLU A 139 17.44 -30.49 -11.55
C GLU A 139 17.58 -29.48 -12.68
N GLY A 140 17.72 -28.19 -12.32
CA GLY A 140 18.01 -27.13 -13.27
C GLY A 140 19.49 -27.09 -13.64
N SER A 141 19.78 -26.85 -14.92
CA SER A 141 21.16 -26.79 -15.43
C SER A 141 21.73 -25.37 -15.44
N LEU A 142 20.88 -24.35 -15.37
CA LEU A 142 21.25 -22.95 -15.54
C LEU A 142 22.04 -22.39 -14.34
N THR A 143 23.02 -21.56 -14.66
CA THR A 143 23.81 -20.77 -13.72
C THR A 143 23.12 -19.43 -13.41
N VAL A 144 23.53 -18.78 -12.31
CA VAL A 144 23.08 -17.43 -11.96
C VAL A 144 23.44 -16.44 -13.06
N TRP A 145 24.58 -16.61 -13.74
CA TRP A 145 24.96 -15.81 -14.91
C TRP A 145 23.92 -15.92 -16.03
N GLU A 146 23.63 -17.13 -16.50
CA GLU A 146 22.73 -17.36 -17.63
C GLU A 146 21.30 -16.88 -17.34
N VAL A 147 20.83 -17.02 -16.10
CA VAL A 147 19.53 -16.49 -15.69
C VAL A 147 19.52 -14.97 -15.75
N ASN A 148 20.54 -14.29 -15.20
CA ASN A 148 20.61 -12.84 -15.25
C ASN A 148 20.74 -12.30 -16.68
N GLU A 149 21.56 -12.94 -17.53
CA GLU A 149 21.75 -12.56 -18.93
C GLU A 149 20.42 -12.57 -19.69
N ARG A 150 19.62 -13.63 -19.53
CA ARG A 150 18.30 -13.74 -20.17
C ARG A 150 17.28 -12.76 -19.58
N LEU A 151 17.32 -12.52 -18.27
CA LEU A 151 16.47 -11.51 -17.64
C LEU A 151 16.80 -10.09 -18.12
N ASP A 152 18.09 -9.78 -18.32
CA ASP A 152 18.54 -8.52 -18.91
C ASP A 152 18.07 -8.41 -20.37
N ALA A 153 18.16 -9.49 -21.17
CA ALA A 153 17.63 -9.54 -22.53
C ALA A 153 16.10 -9.32 -22.58
N ILE A 154 15.33 -9.95 -21.68
CA ILE A 154 13.88 -9.75 -21.58
C ILE A 154 13.55 -8.28 -21.32
N GLY A 155 14.28 -7.63 -20.40
CA GLY A 155 14.13 -6.20 -20.11
C GLY A 155 14.39 -5.33 -21.34
N GLY A 156 15.51 -5.56 -22.02
CA GLY A 156 15.86 -4.83 -23.24
C GLY A 156 14.83 -5.02 -24.37
N HIS A 157 14.38 -6.26 -24.60
CA HIS A 157 13.32 -6.55 -25.59
C HIS A 157 12.00 -5.85 -25.25
N TYR A 158 11.65 -5.70 -23.97
CA TYR A 158 10.45 -4.96 -23.57
C TYR A 158 10.53 -3.48 -23.93
N VAL A 159 11.65 -2.84 -23.58
CA VAL A 159 11.88 -1.41 -23.89
C VAL A 159 11.86 -1.17 -25.40
N ASN A 160 12.40 -2.11 -26.18
CA ASN A 160 12.40 -2.05 -27.64
C ASN A 160 11.08 -2.50 -28.30
N GLY A 161 10.06 -2.90 -27.52
CA GLY A 161 8.77 -3.35 -28.05
C GLY A 161 8.79 -4.75 -28.72
N GLU A 162 9.86 -5.53 -28.56
CA GLU A 162 10.10 -6.82 -29.22
C GLU A 162 9.41 -7.99 -28.51
N ARG A 163 8.06 -7.95 -28.43
CA ARG A 163 7.24 -8.93 -27.67
C ARG A 163 7.52 -10.39 -27.98
N ARG A 164 7.80 -10.70 -29.24
CA ARG A 164 8.08 -12.07 -29.71
C ARG A 164 9.35 -12.63 -29.05
N ARG A 165 10.42 -11.82 -28.96
CA ARG A 165 11.71 -12.24 -28.39
C ARG A 165 11.63 -12.45 -26.88
N ILE A 166 10.76 -11.71 -26.18
CA ILE A 166 10.48 -11.96 -24.76
C ILE A 166 9.97 -13.39 -24.55
N GLY A 167 9.05 -13.86 -25.39
CA GLY A 167 8.54 -15.23 -25.34
C GLY A 167 9.65 -16.26 -25.56
N GLU A 168 10.53 -16.03 -26.54
CA GLU A 168 11.66 -16.93 -26.83
C GLU A 168 12.65 -17.04 -25.67
N GLU A 169 12.99 -15.92 -25.02
CA GLU A 169 13.87 -15.96 -23.84
C GLU A 169 13.24 -16.68 -22.65
N LEU A 170 11.93 -16.50 -22.45
CA LEU A 170 11.19 -17.20 -21.40
C LEU A 170 11.12 -18.70 -21.66
N GLU A 171 10.89 -19.12 -22.91
CA GLU A 171 10.90 -20.53 -23.31
C GLU A 171 12.29 -21.18 -23.07
N ARG A 172 13.37 -20.47 -23.41
CA ARG A 172 14.75 -20.93 -23.16
C ARG A 172 15.07 -21.06 -21.67
N LEU A 173 14.60 -20.12 -20.84
CA LEU A 173 14.74 -20.20 -19.38
C LEU A 173 14.02 -21.44 -18.85
N VAL A 174 12.75 -21.58 -19.19
CA VAL A 174 11.87 -22.66 -18.71
C VAL A 174 12.39 -24.04 -19.14
N GLY A 175 12.92 -24.18 -20.35
CA GLY A 175 13.46 -25.46 -20.85
C GLY A 175 14.66 -26.01 -20.06
N GLY A 176 15.44 -25.14 -19.40
CA GLY A 176 16.63 -25.53 -18.61
C GLY A 176 16.42 -25.58 -17.10
N MET A 177 15.18 -25.41 -16.61
CA MET A 177 14.87 -25.21 -15.21
C MET A 177 14.04 -26.35 -14.61
N SER A 178 14.34 -26.71 -13.36
CA SER A 178 13.49 -27.59 -12.57
C SER A 178 12.14 -26.94 -12.22
N GLN A 179 11.22 -27.73 -11.67
CA GLN A 179 9.93 -27.25 -11.18
C GLN A 179 10.08 -26.13 -10.13
N VAL A 180 11.05 -26.26 -9.23
CA VAL A 180 11.32 -25.29 -8.15
C VAL A 180 11.93 -24.01 -8.73
N ASP A 181 12.86 -24.14 -9.68
CA ASP A 181 13.49 -22.99 -10.34
C ASP A 181 12.46 -22.11 -11.05
N GLN A 182 11.56 -22.72 -11.82
CA GLN A 182 10.53 -21.98 -12.52
C GLN A 182 9.55 -21.26 -11.58
N LYS A 183 9.19 -21.89 -10.45
CA LYS A 183 8.39 -21.22 -9.41
C LYS A 183 9.05 -19.92 -8.95
N TRP A 184 10.35 -19.96 -8.71
CA TRP A 184 11.10 -18.79 -8.24
C TRP A 184 11.38 -17.79 -9.35
N LEU A 185 11.60 -18.23 -10.60
CA LEU A 185 11.69 -17.38 -11.77
C LEU A 185 10.43 -16.52 -11.94
N ILE A 186 9.23 -17.12 -11.84
CA ILE A 186 7.95 -16.40 -11.93
C ILE A 186 7.89 -15.27 -10.89
N ARG A 187 8.27 -15.57 -9.64
CA ARG A 187 8.29 -14.58 -8.56
C ARG A 187 9.32 -13.47 -8.78
N ILE A 188 10.46 -13.78 -9.39
CA ILE A 188 11.50 -12.81 -9.78
C ILE A 188 10.99 -11.90 -10.90
N LEU A 189 10.35 -12.46 -11.94
CA LEU A 189 9.75 -11.71 -13.05
C LEU A 189 8.63 -10.78 -12.56
N LEU A 190 7.80 -11.25 -11.63
CA LEU A 190 6.74 -10.45 -10.99
C LEU A 190 7.27 -9.52 -9.89
N LYS A 191 8.59 -9.53 -9.63
CA LYS A 191 9.28 -8.77 -8.57
C LYS A 191 8.64 -8.92 -7.18
N ASN A 192 8.08 -10.10 -6.89
CA ASN A 192 7.41 -10.41 -5.63
C ASN A 192 7.72 -11.85 -5.16
N LEU A 193 8.73 -11.98 -4.30
CA LEU A 193 9.20 -13.27 -3.78
C LEU A 193 8.28 -13.89 -2.71
N ARG A 194 7.41 -13.09 -2.07
CA ARG A 194 6.55 -13.54 -0.96
C ARG A 194 7.28 -14.36 0.13
N LEU A 195 8.47 -13.90 0.53
CA LEU A 195 9.30 -14.52 1.57
C LEU A 195 8.84 -14.20 3.01
N GLY A 196 7.93 -13.25 3.17
CA GLY A 196 7.56 -12.72 4.50
C GLY A 196 8.72 -12.01 5.20
N MET A 197 9.67 -11.47 4.42
CA MET A 197 10.76 -10.61 4.85
C MET A 197 10.75 -9.33 4.01
N SER A 198 11.01 -8.18 4.64
CA SER A 198 11.14 -6.92 3.90
C SER A 198 12.50 -6.82 3.22
N GLN A 199 12.60 -5.97 2.19
CA GLN A 199 13.87 -5.65 1.54
C GLN A 199 14.91 -5.16 2.55
N VAL A 200 14.50 -4.26 3.46
CA VAL A 200 15.36 -3.73 4.53
C VAL A 200 15.90 -4.86 5.40
N LYS A 201 15.06 -5.85 5.73
CA LYS A 201 15.46 -7.00 6.54
C LYS A 201 16.48 -7.87 5.82
N ILE A 202 16.26 -8.19 4.54
CA ILE A 202 17.21 -9.01 3.75
C ILE A 202 18.56 -8.30 3.61
N LEU A 203 18.56 -7.00 3.29
CA LEU A 203 19.79 -6.20 3.25
C LEU A 203 20.48 -6.18 4.61
N GLY A 204 19.75 -6.01 5.71
CA GLY A 204 20.32 -6.06 7.07
C GLY A 204 20.88 -7.43 7.48
N VAL A 205 20.39 -8.52 6.89
CA VAL A 205 20.96 -9.86 7.06
C VAL A 205 22.24 -10.03 6.23
N TYR A 206 22.28 -9.47 5.02
CA TYR A 206 23.49 -9.42 4.19
C TYR A 206 24.60 -8.60 4.87
N HIS A 207 24.30 -7.38 5.30
CA HIS A 207 25.22 -6.53 6.06
C HIS A 207 24.47 -5.44 6.84
N ALA A 208 24.92 -5.13 8.07
CA ALA A 208 24.22 -4.19 8.95
C ALA A 208 24.02 -2.79 8.35
N LYS A 209 24.96 -2.34 7.49
CA LYS A 209 24.91 -1.02 6.82
C LYS A 209 24.26 -1.04 5.42
N ALA A 210 23.94 -2.21 4.87
CA ALA A 210 23.46 -2.33 3.48
C ALA A 210 22.12 -1.61 3.23
N GLY A 211 21.23 -1.56 4.22
CA GLY A 211 19.99 -0.80 4.12
C GLY A 211 20.24 0.70 3.91
N ARG A 212 21.10 1.29 4.76
CA ARG A 212 21.48 2.71 4.66
C ARG A 212 22.23 3.03 3.37
N LEU A 213 23.10 2.13 2.90
CA LEU A 213 23.77 2.27 1.60
C LEU A 213 22.75 2.28 0.46
N TYR A 214 21.79 1.34 0.48
CA TYR A 214 20.74 1.31 -0.54
C TYR A 214 19.87 2.57 -0.51
N ASP A 215 19.58 3.13 0.67
CA ASP A 215 18.83 4.37 0.75
C ASP A 215 19.58 5.57 0.17
N ARG A 216 20.92 5.54 0.09
CA ARG A 216 21.74 6.62 -0.50
C ARG A 216 21.93 6.47 -2.00
N PHE A 217 22.06 5.24 -2.48
CA PHE A 217 22.45 5.00 -3.88
C PHE A 217 21.33 4.40 -4.74
N SER A 218 20.32 3.79 -4.10
CA SER A 218 19.27 2.97 -4.73
C SER A 218 19.81 1.98 -5.77
N ASN A 219 21.04 1.49 -5.60
CA ASN A 219 21.74 0.63 -6.55
C ASN A 219 22.37 -0.54 -5.77
N LEU A 220 21.93 -1.76 -6.06
CA LEU A 220 22.42 -2.96 -5.36
C LEU A 220 23.88 -3.27 -5.66
N SER A 221 24.35 -3.04 -6.89
CA SER A 221 25.76 -3.27 -7.26
C SER A 221 26.69 -2.39 -6.43
N LYS A 222 26.35 -1.10 -6.27
CA LYS A 222 27.09 -0.16 -5.41
C LYS A 222 27.05 -0.55 -3.94
N VAL A 223 25.92 -1.07 -3.45
CA VAL A 223 25.85 -1.63 -2.09
C VAL A 223 26.82 -2.80 -1.94
N CYS A 224 26.84 -3.73 -2.89
CA CYS A 224 27.78 -4.85 -2.87
C CYS A 224 29.22 -4.36 -2.94
N GLU A 225 29.55 -3.45 -3.86
CA GLU A 225 30.89 -2.86 -4.01
C GLU A 225 31.42 -2.32 -2.67
N VAL A 226 30.65 -1.45 -2.00
CA VAL A 226 31.07 -0.82 -0.75
C VAL A 226 31.16 -1.81 0.42
N VAL A 227 30.21 -2.76 0.51
CA VAL A 227 30.26 -3.79 1.56
C VAL A 227 31.45 -4.74 1.36
N GLU A 228 31.73 -5.08 0.11
CA GLU A 228 32.76 -6.04 -0.26
C GLU A 228 34.17 -5.47 -0.23
N SER A 229 34.36 -4.18 -0.54
CA SER A 229 35.65 -3.49 -0.41
C SER A 229 35.95 -3.10 1.04
N GLY A 230 34.90 -2.80 1.82
CA GLY A 230 35.01 -2.27 3.17
C GLY A 230 35.28 -0.75 3.23
N GLU A 231 35.60 -0.13 2.10
CA GLU A 231 35.96 1.29 2.00
C GLU A 231 34.75 2.19 2.28
N GLY A 232 34.93 3.24 3.08
CA GLY A 232 33.87 4.20 3.40
C GLY A 232 32.75 3.67 4.31
N LEU A 233 32.82 2.40 4.76
CA LEU A 233 31.83 1.86 5.69
C LEU A 233 31.85 2.59 7.04
N GLU A 234 33.03 2.97 7.53
CA GLU A 234 33.21 3.65 8.82
C GLU A 234 32.53 5.03 8.86
N GLU A 235 32.52 5.73 7.73
CA GLU A 235 31.94 7.08 7.59
C GLU A 235 30.40 7.09 7.65
N LEU A 236 29.74 5.92 7.57
CA LEU A 236 28.27 5.77 7.56
C LEU A 236 27.62 5.73 8.97
N GLY A 237 28.21 6.45 9.93
CA GLY A 237 27.65 6.65 11.27
C GLY A 237 26.28 7.35 11.28
N GLU A 238 25.74 7.64 12.47
CA GLU A 238 24.51 8.42 12.60
C GLU A 238 24.75 9.86 12.08
N GLY A 239 24.11 10.21 10.96
CA GLY A 239 24.27 11.50 10.28
C GLY A 239 25.49 11.63 9.35
N GLY A 240 26.38 10.62 9.28
CA GLY A 240 27.60 10.63 8.44
C GLY A 240 27.40 10.10 7.02
N GLY A 241 28.44 10.17 6.17
CA GLY A 241 28.56 9.51 4.86
C GLY A 241 28.10 10.33 3.64
N SER A 242 28.50 9.92 2.45
CA SER A 242 28.30 10.67 1.19
C SER A 242 27.12 10.17 0.34
N VAL A 243 26.75 10.95 -0.67
CA VAL A 243 25.91 10.53 -1.81
C VAL A 243 26.73 10.74 -3.07
N GLU A 244 26.43 9.98 -4.12
CA GLU A 244 27.17 10.03 -5.38
C GLU A 244 26.26 10.47 -6.53
N LEU A 245 26.87 11.14 -7.50
CA LEU A 245 26.17 11.58 -8.70
C LEU A 245 25.66 10.39 -9.50
N PHE A 246 24.54 10.58 -10.19
CA PHE A 246 23.81 9.53 -10.93
C PHE A 246 23.37 8.28 -10.17
N HIS A 247 23.54 8.25 -8.85
CA HIS A 247 22.91 7.27 -7.96
C HIS A 247 21.75 7.92 -7.19
N PRO A 248 20.49 7.63 -7.52
CA PRO A 248 19.36 8.32 -6.90
C PRO A 248 19.24 8.04 -5.41
N VAL A 249 19.17 9.12 -4.64
CA VAL A 249 18.97 9.07 -3.19
C VAL A 249 17.51 8.74 -2.91
N LYS A 250 17.21 7.87 -1.94
CA LYS A 250 15.82 7.70 -1.50
C LYS A 250 15.32 8.99 -0.87
N PRO A 251 14.23 9.61 -1.37
CA PRO A 251 13.83 10.91 -0.88
C PRO A 251 13.50 10.89 0.62
N MET A 252 13.93 11.92 1.34
CA MET A 252 13.51 12.19 2.71
C MET A 252 11.98 12.41 2.77
N LEU A 253 11.32 11.89 3.81
CA LEU A 253 9.86 11.83 3.88
C LEU A 253 9.30 12.72 4.99
N CYS A 254 8.19 13.40 4.69
CA CYS A 254 7.48 14.18 5.71
C CYS A 254 6.71 13.26 6.67
N GLN A 255 6.87 13.51 7.96
CA GLN A 255 6.04 12.95 9.03
C GLN A 255 4.69 13.70 9.07
N ARG A 256 3.58 13.00 9.35
CA ARG A 256 2.33 13.69 9.73
C ARG A 256 2.54 14.21 11.14
N VAL A 257 2.43 15.52 11.34
CA VAL A 257 2.56 16.11 12.67
C VAL A 257 1.32 15.81 13.50
N ASP A 258 1.52 15.58 14.80
CA ASP A 258 0.45 15.74 15.77
C ASP A 258 0.27 17.23 16.02
N LEU A 259 -0.87 17.77 15.60
CA LEU A 259 -1.14 19.20 15.63
C LEU A 259 -0.99 19.77 17.03
N LYS A 260 -1.28 18.99 18.09
CA LYS A 260 -1.17 19.42 19.48
C LYS A 260 0.27 19.66 19.95
N LEU A 261 1.25 19.10 19.24
CA LEU A 261 2.67 19.24 19.57
C LEU A 261 3.31 20.44 18.85
N VAL A 262 2.61 21.04 17.87
CA VAL A 262 3.17 22.06 16.99
C VAL A 262 3.65 23.28 17.77
N ASP A 263 2.85 23.81 18.69
CA ASP A 263 3.23 24.96 19.53
C ASP A 263 4.51 24.69 20.33
N GLY A 264 4.61 23.52 20.98
CA GLY A 264 5.81 23.12 21.71
C GLY A 264 7.04 22.93 20.81
N MET A 265 6.84 22.45 19.59
CA MET A 265 7.91 22.33 18.59
C MET A 265 8.43 23.71 18.18
N LEU A 266 7.53 24.65 17.85
CA LEU A 266 7.89 26.01 17.42
C LEU A 266 8.59 26.82 18.52
N LYS A 267 8.30 26.53 19.80
CA LYS A 267 8.99 27.15 20.94
C LYS A 267 10.42 26.64 21.15
N ARG A 268 10.72 25.41 20.71
CA ARG A 268 12.02 24.77 20.91
C ARG A 268 12.94 24.96 19.72
N ASP A 269 12.40 24.88 18.51
CA ASP A 269 13.15 24.79 17.27
C ASP A 269 12.65 25.80 16.24
N GLU A 270 13.53 26.21 15.32
CA GLU A 270 13.17 27.08 14.20
C GLU A 270 12.71 26.27 12.98
N PHE A 271 11.64 26.73 12.33
CA PHE A 271 11.06 26.05 11.17
C PHE A 271 10.87 26.99 9.98
N TRP A 272 11.03 26.42 8.78
CA TRP A 272 10.66 27.03 7.51
C TRP A 272 9.43 26.34 6.96
N LEU A 273 8.44 27.12 6.52
CA LEU A 273 7.25 26.63 5.84
C LEU A 273 7.43 26.72 4.33
N GLU A 274 7.03 25.65 3.64
CA GLU A 274 6.88 25.57 2.20
C GLU A 274 5.46 25.11 1.84
N THR A 275 4.94 25.58 0.70
CA THR A 275 3.74 24.99 0.10
C THR A 275 3.98 23.51 -0.21
N LYS A 276 3.02 22.66 0.16
CA LYS A 276 3.03 21.26 -0.27
C LYS A 276 2.47 21.16 -1.69
N MET A 277 3.36 21.08 -2.67
CA MET A 277 2.99 20.92 -4.08
C MET A 277 2.39 19.51 -4.35
N ASP A 278 1.28 19.44 -5.11
CA ASP A 278 0.61 18.18 -5.49
C ASP A 278 1.04 17.74 -6.89
N GLY A 279 2.31 17.34 -7.02
CA GLY A 279 2.91 16.89 -8.27
C GLY A 279 3.48 15.48 -8.18
N GLU A 280 4.62 15.29 -8.85
CA GLU A 280 5.40 14.07 -8.76
C GLU A 280 6.83 14.36 -8.31
N ARG A 281 7.25 13.72 -7.23
CA ARG A 281 8.61 13.86 -6.70
C ARG A 281 9.67 13.37 -7.69
N PHE A 282 10.64 14.24 -7.99
CA PHE A 282 11.79 13.94 -8.84
C PHE A 282 13.10 14.49 -8.27
N GLN A 283 14.20 13.76 -8.51
CA GLN A 283 15.56 14.26 -8.39
C GLN A 283 16.14 14.54 -9.77
N ILE A 284 16.83 15.67 -9.91
CA ILE A 284 17.62 16.00 -11.09
C ILE A 284 19.09 15.89 -10.71
N HIS A 285 19.81 14.99 -11.37
CA HIS A 285 21.25 14.86 -11.27
C HIS A 285 21.86 15.48 -12.52
N LYS A 286 22.85 16.35 -12.37
CA LYS A 286 23.58 16.95 -13.49
C LYS A 286 25.07 16.72 -13.32
N ASP A 287 25.76 16.36 -14.41
CA ASP A 287 27.21 16.44 -14.54
C ASP A 287 27.57 17.09 -15.89
N GLY A 288 28.19 18.26 -15.85
CA GLY A 288 28.52 19.02 -17.05
C GLY A 288 27.25 19.28 -17.88
N VAL A 289 27.14 18.63 -19.04
CA VAL A 289 26.01 18.75 -19.96
C VAL A 289 24.97 17.63 -19.81
N VAL A 290 25.27 16.61 -19.01
CA VAL A 290 24.44 15.41 -18.85
C VAL A 290 23.49 15.58 -17.68
N PHE A 291 22.21 15.29 -17.92
CA PHE A 291 21.15 15.30 -16.92
C PHE A 291 20.53 13.92 -16.77
N LYS A 292 20.22 13.54 -15.53
CA LYS A 292 19.41 12.36 -15.22
C LYS A 292 18.27 12.73 -14.28
N TYR A 293 17.13 12.05 -14.49
CA TYR A 293 15.89 12.33 -13.77
C TYR A 293 15.41 11.07 -13.09
N PHE A 294 15.27 11.10 -11.77
CA PHE A 294 14.85 9.94 -10.99
C PHE A 294 13.57 10.24 -10.23
N SER A 295 12.56 9.39 -10.41
CA SER A 295 11.32 9.47 -9.65
C SER A 295 11.53 9.10 -8.17
N ARG A 296 10.51 9.33 -7.34
CA ARG A 296 10.46 8.89 -5.93
C ARG A 296 10.98 7.47 -5.66
N ASN A 297 10.65 6.53 -6.55
CA ASN A 297 11.00 5.12 -6.41
C ASN A 297 12.31 4.75 -7.11
N SER A 298 13.10 5.75 -7.50
CA SER A 298 14.41 5.65 -8.16
C SER A 298 14.35 5.12 -9.59
N TYR A 299 13.20 5.19 -10.27
CA TYR A 299 13.14 4.90 -11.71
C TYR A 299 13.62 6.10 -12.51
N GLU A 300 14.44 5.83 -13.53
CA GLU A 300 15.00 6.82 -14.43
C GLU A 300 13.98 7.26 -15.51
N TYR A 301 13.88 8.56 -15.75
CA TYR A 301 13.01 9.18 -16.76
C TYR A 301 13.77 10.20 -17.63
N SER A 302 15.08 10.02 -17.76
CA SER A 302 15.96 10.95 -18.47
C SER A 302 15.60 11.10 -19.94
N GLU A 303 15.13 10.03 -20.60
CA GLU A 303 14.64 10.09 -21.98
C GLU A 303 13.39 10.96 -22.16
N VAL A 304 12.54 11.06 -21.13
CA VAL A 304 11.32 11.88 -21.18
C VAL A 304 11.64 13.35 -20.99
N PHE A 305 12.49 13.67 -20.00
CA PHE A 305 12.77 15.04 -19.61
C PHE A 305 13.94 15.67 -20.37
N GLY A 306 14.90 14.86 -20.84
CA GLY A 306 16.03 15.22 -21.67
C GLY A 306 17.38 14.93 -21.01
N VAL A 307 18.27 14.18 -21.66
CA VAL A 307 19.61 13.86 -21.16
C VAL A 307 20.60 15.03 -21.33
N ASN A 308 20.32 15.96 -22.25
CA ASN A 308 21.10 17.18 -22.46
C ASN A 308 20.25 18.26 -23.17
N ARG A 309 20.80 19.48 -23.30
CA ARG A 309 20.12 20.63 -23.92
C ARG A 309 19.69 20.46 -25.37
N ASN A 310 20.35 19.58 -26.12
CA ASN A 310 20.15 19.42 -27.57
C ASN A 310 19.26 18.22 -27.91
N GLN A 311 18.75 17.47 -26.92
CA GLN A 311 17.88 16.32 -27.19
C GLN A 311 16.53 16.78 -27.75
N VAL A 312 16.29 16.46 -29.02
CA VAL A 312 15.01 16.69 -29.70
C VAL A 312 13.92 15.84 -29.04
N GLY A 313 12.73 16.41 -28.91
CA GLY A 313 11.56 15.71 -28.37
C GLY A 313 11.52 15.63 -26.83
N SER A 314 12.53 16.18 -26.13
CA SER A 314 12.54 16.25 -24.67
C SER A 314 11.64 17.36 -24.12
N THR A 315 11.16 17.17 -22.90
CA THR A 315 10.08 18.01 -22.34
C THR A 315 10.56 19.12 -21.40
N LEU A 316 11.80 19.07 -20.90
CA LEU A 316 12.27 19.98 -19.85
C LEU A 316 13.71 20.50 -20.05
N THR A 317 14.69 19.62 -20.22
CA THR A 317 16.14 19.95 -20.18
C THR A 317 16.56 21.07 -21.13
N PRO A 318 16.08 21.16 -22.38
CA PRO A 318 16.41 22.26 -23.27
C PRO A 318 15.99 23.64 -22.73
N PHE A 319 14.96 23.70 -21.89
CA PHE A 319 14.49 24.93 -21.27
C PHE A 319 15.14 25.20 -19.91
N LEU A 320 15.61 24.14 -19.24
CA LEU A 320 16.13 24.17 -17.87
C LEU A 320 17.66 24.36 -17.80
N ALA A 321 18.42 23.85 -18.77
CA ALA A 321 19.88 23.74 -18.66
C ALA A 321 20.59 25.06 -18.33
N ASP A 322 20.17 26.16 -18.96
CA ASP A 322 20.78 27.49 -18.79
C ASP A 322 20.25 28.26 -17.55
N LEU A 323 19.30 27.66 -16.83
CA LEU A 323 18.74 28.23 -15.59
C LEU A 323 19.54 27.85 -14.34
N LEU A 324 20.56 27.00 -14.48
CA LEU A 324 21.53 26.75 -13.42
C LEU A 324 22.69 27.74 -13.52
N ALA A 325 23.27 28.13 -12.39
CA ALA A 325 24.42 29.01 -12.35
C ALA A 325 25.62 28.41 -13.10
N SER A 326 26.43 29.25 -13.74
CA SER A 326 27.52 28.83 -14.63
C SER A 326 28.65 28.06 -13.91
N ASN A 327 28.80 28.26 -12.61
CA ASN A 327 29.76 27.56 -11.76
C ASN A 327 29.27 26.17 -11.29
N VAL A 328 28.08 25.74 -11.70
CA VAL A 328 27.53 24.42 -11.35
C VAL A 328 28.00 23.39 -12.35
N GLN A 329 29.07 22.67 -12.02
CA GLN A 329 29.54 21.53 -12.80
C GLN A 329 28.66 20.32 -12.52
N SER A 330 28.52 19.94 -11.24
CA SER A 330 27.73 18.79 -10.82
C SER A 330 26.78 19.12 -9.68
N VAL A 331 25.54 18.62 -9.73
CA VAL A 331 24.52 18.89 -8.71
C VAL A 331 23.47 17.77 -8.62
N ILE A 332 22.95 17.55 -7.41
CA ILE A 332 21.73 16.77 -7.18
C ILE A 332 20.67 17.70 -6.58
N LEU A 333 19.60 17.96 -7.34
CA LEU A 333 18.46 18.76 -6.91
C LEU A 333 17.28 17.85 -6.58
N ASP A 334 16.55 18.18 -5.53
CA ASP A 334 15.37 17.43 -5.09
C ASP A 334 14.15 18.34 -5.10
N GLY A 335 13.16 18.03 -5.95
CA GLY A 335 12.00 18.89 -6.20
C GLY A 335 10.73 18.13 -6.56
N GLU A 336 9.65 18.88 -6.75
CA GLU A 336 8.38 18.35 -7.24
C GLU A 336 8.24 18.75 -8.71
N MET A 337 8.03 17.77 -9.58
CA MET A 337 7.67 18.03 -10.97
C MET A 337 6.17 18.28 -11.04
N MET A 338 5.80 19.47 -11.51
CA MET A 338 4.42 19.91 -11.71
C MET A 338 4.07 19.93 -13.19
N VAL A 339 2.80 19.72 -13.54
CA VAL A 339 2.30 20.11 -14.87
C VAL A 339 1.98 21.60 -14.81
N PHE A 340 2.54 22.38 -15.72
CA PHE A 340 2.31 23.82 -15.83
C PHE A 340 1.49 24.13 -17.07
N ASP A 341 0.40 24.87 -16.89
CA ASP A 341 -0.44 25.40 -17.96
C ASP A 341 0.14 26.75 -18.43
N LYS A 342 0.67 26.76 -19.65
CA LYS A 342 1.32 27.93 -20.27
C LYS A 342 0.33 29.05 -20.63
N VAL A 343 -0.96 28.73 -20.75
CA VAL A 343 -2.00 29.70 -21.12
C VAL A 343 -2.60 30.31 -19.87
N ALA A 344 -3.03 29.47 -18.92
CA ALA A 344 -3.59 29.93 -17.66
C ALA A 344 -2.52 30.42 -16.66
N LEU A 345 -1.24 30.12 -16.90
CA LEU A 345 -0.10 30.45 -16.04
C LEU A 345 -0.22 29.88 -14.61
N ILE A 346 -0.79 28.68 -14.50
CA ILE A 346 -1.02 27.98 -13.24
C ILE A 346 -0.35 26.61 -13.24
N TYR A 347 -0.04 26.12 -12.03
CA TYR A 347 0.27 24.71 -11.82
C TYR A 347 -1.03 23.91 -11.81
N ARG A 348 -1.05 22.80 -12.53
CA ARG A 348 -2.12 21.81 -12.48
C ARG A 348 -1.78 20.78 -11.40
N ASP A 349 -2.76 20.47 -10.57
CA ASP A 349 -2.60 19.48 -9.53
C ASP A 349 -2.66 18.07 -10.13
N LYS A 350 -1.98 17.11 -9.50
CA LYS A 350 -2.12 15.68 -9.85
C LYS A 350 -3.55 15.18 -9.61
N SER A 351 -4.30 15.83 -8.72
CA SER A 351 -5.74 15.59 -8.50
C SER A 351 -6.59 15.79 -9.76
N GLU A 352 -6.15 16.63 -10.69
CA GLU A 352 -6.78 16.86 -11.99
C GLU A 352 -6.46 15.75 -13.02
N ASN A 353 -5.93 14.60 -12.55
CA ASN A 353 -5.51 13.48 -13.38
C ASN A 353 -4.40 13.85 -14.41
N THR A 354 -3.51 14.75 -13.99
CA THR A 354 -2.33 15.13 -14.77
C THR A 354 -1.15 14.21 -14.49
N ASP A 355 -0.41 13.84 -15.53
CA ASP A 355 0.83 13.06 -15.42
C ASP A 355 1.95 13.79 -16.16
N VAL A 356 2.96 14.25 -15.42
CA VAL A 356 4.11 14.99 -15.99
C VAL A 356 4.90 14.15 -16.99
N LYS A 357 4.86 12.83 -16.86
CA LYS A 357 5.56 11.86 -17.71
C LYS A 357 4.83 11.62 -19.03
N ALA A 358 3.53 11.96 -19.09
CA ALA A 358 2.69 11.81 -20.27
C ALA A 358 2.59 13.12 -21.10
N VAL A 359 3.10 14.23 -20.59
CA VAL A 359 3.15 15.50 -21.33
C VAL A 359 4.10 15.35 -22.51
N LYS A 360 3.59 15.57 -23.72
CA LYS A 360 4.40 15.54 -24.94
C LYS A 360 5.16 16.86 -25.12
N SER A 361 6.32 16.80 -25.76
CA SER A 361 7.18 17.97 -25.99
C SER A 361 6.56 19.01 -26.93
N ASP A 362 5.67 18.59 -27.83
CA ASP A 362 4.91 19.42 -28.76
C ASP A 362 3.58 19.94 -28.17
N ASN A 363 3.28 19.65 -26.90
CA ASN A 363 2.01 20.06 -26.30
C ASN A 363 1.90 21.59 -26.25
N PRO A 364 0.86 22.20 -26.87
CA PRO A 364 0.76 23.65 -26.99
C PRO A 364 0.42 24.34 -25.66
N THR A 365 -0.26 23.66 -24.74
CA THR A 365 -0.78 24.21 -23.47
C THR A 365 0.04 23.80 -22.26
N LEU A 366 0.45 22.54 -22.16
CA LEU A 366 1.07 21.98 -20.96
C LEU A 366 2.58 21.80 -21.10
N ARG A 367 3.31 21.95 -20.00
CA ARG A 367 4.75 21.67 -19.90
C ARG A 367 5.11 21.17 -18.49
N PRO A 368 6.08 20.25 -18.32
CA PRO A 368 6.65 19.98 -17.01
C PRO A 368 7.38 21.21 -16.43
N CYS A 369 7.17 21.49 -15.15
CA CYS A 369 7.89 22.50 -14.40
C CYS A 369 8.47 21.89 -13.13
N PHE A 370 9.79 22.01 -12.93
CA PHE A 370 10.44 21.52 -11.73
C PHE A 370 10.43 22.59 -10.64
N CYS A 371 9.73 22.30 -9.55
CA CYS A 371 9.67 23.12 -8.34
C CYS A 371 10.70 22.57 -7.34
N VAL A 372 11.92 23.08 -7.38
CA VAL A 372 13.03 22.60 -6.57
C VAL A 372 12.91 23.11 -5.14
N TYR A 373 13.15 22.20 -4.18
CA TYR A 373 13.09 22.56 -2.77
C TYR A 373 14.25 22.08 -1.91
N ASP A 374 15.20 21.34 -2.44
CA ASP A 374 16.44 20.98 -1.74
C ASP A 374 17.60 20.72 -2.72
N VAL A 375 18.83 20.70 -2.21
CA VAL A 375 20.06 20.35 -2.93
C VAL A 375 20.89 19.38 -2.09
N LEU A 376 21.25 18.24 -2.66
CA LEU A 376 21.86 17.12 -1.91
C LEU A 376 23.35 16.95 -2.21
N PHE A 377 23.83 17.54 -3.30
CA PHE A 377 25.21 17.43 -3.77
C PHE A 377 25.53 18.63 -4.65
N LEU A 378 26.76 19.16 -4.55
CA LEU A 378 27.24 20.27 -5.36
C LEU A 378 28.75 20.14 -5.59
N ASN A 379 29.17 20.12 -6.86
CA ASN A 379 30.56 20.19 -7.31
C ASN A 379 31.51 19.25 -6.52
N GLY A 380 31.17 17.97 -6.45
CA GLY A 380 31.98 16.94 -5.77
C GLY A 380 31.68 16.78 -4.27
N LYS A 381 30.88 17.66 -3.66
CA LYS A 381 30.59 17.63 -2.23
C LYS A 381 29.16 17.17 -1.97
N SER A 382 29.02 16.17 -1.11
CA SER A 382 27.72 15.79 -0.55
C SER A 382 27.25 16.82 0.47
N LEU A 383 25.96 17.15 0.42
CA LEU A 383 25.31 18.11 1.31
C LEU A 383 24.29 17.47 2.24
N ILE A 384 24.14 16.13 2.24
CA ILE A 384 23.08 15.50 3.05
C ILE A 384 23.29 15.68 4.57
N ALA A 385 24.54 15.82 5.02
CA ALA A 385 24.88 16.12 6.42
C ALA A 385 24.85 17.63 6.75
N VAL A 386 24.67 18.50 5.74
CA VAL A 386 24.63 19.95 5.92
C VAL A 386 23.22 20.35 6.41
N PRO A 387 23.08 21.26 7.40
CA PRO A 387 21.79 21.74 7.88
C PRO A 387 20.89 22.32 6.77
N TYR A 388 19.59 22.10 6.88
CA TYR A 388 18.60 22.53 5.89
C TYR A 388 18.70 24.03 5.53
N ALA A 389 18.87 24.90 6.52
CA ALA A 389 19.04 26.35 6.29
C ALA A 389 20.17 26.67 5.30
N GLU A 390 21.31 25.99 5.47
CA GLU A 390 22.48 26.21 4.63
C GLU A 390 22.28 25.63 3.22
N ARG A 391 21.66 24.44 3.11
CA ARG A 391 21.31 23.87 1.80
C ARG A 391 20.39 24.79 1.00
N ILE A 392 19.41 25.41 1.65
CA ILE A 392 18.51 26.36 0.99
C ILE A 392 19.20 27.66 0.61
N ARG A 393 20.08 28.19 1.48
CA ARG A 393 20.91 29.35 1.15
C ARG A 393 21.74 29.10 -0.10
N LEU A 394 22.37 27.92 -0.19
CA LEU A 394 23.09 27.49 -1.39
C LEU A 394 22.15 27.42 -2.59
N LEU A 395 21.01 26.72 -2.48
CA LEU A 395 20.03 26.56 -3.57
C LEU A 395 19.62 27.91 -4.20
N GLY A 396 19.45 28.95 -3.38
CA GLY A 396 19.11 30.30 -3.86
C GLY A 396 20.16 30.94 -4.78
N THR A 397 21.42 30.50 -4.69
CA THR A 397 22.52 30.94 -5.58
C THR A 397 22.66 30.08 -6.84
N LEU A 398 22.10 28.86 -6.85
CA LEU A 398 22.29 27.88 -7.92
C LEU A 398 21.26 28.01 -9.04
N VAL A 399 20.08 28.54 -8.74
CA VAL A 399 18.90 28.48 -9.61
C VAL A 399 18.48 29.89 -10.02
N LYS A 400 18.32 30.12 -11.32
CA LYS A 400 17.67 31.28 -11.92
C LYS A 400 16.21 30.93 -12.22
N PRO A 401 15.24 31.34 -11.38
CA PRO A 401 13.87 30.90 -11.54
C PRO A 401 13.26 31.38 -12.87
N LYS A 402 12.61 30.46 -13.58
CA LYS A 402 11.77 30.73 -14.74
C LYS A 402 10.45 30.00 -14.55
N VAL A 403 9.38 30.78 -14.40
CA VAL A 403 8.01 30.28 -14.22
C VAL A 403 7.67 29.30 -15.35
N GLY A 404 7.11 28.15 -14.97
CA GLY A 404 6.75 27.09 -15.91
C GLY A 404 7.90 26.23 -16.44
N VAL A 405 9.12 26.38 -15.90
CA VAL A 405 10.27 25.53 -16.24
C VAL A 405 11.03 25.07 -15.00
N LEU A 406 11.67 25.99 -14.28
CA LEU A 406 12.44 25.72 -13.07
C LEU A 406 12.16 26.83 -12.07
N THR A 407 11.57 26.50 -10.93
CA THR A 407 11.25 27.47 -9.87
C THR A 407 11.68 26.93 -8.53
N THR A 408 11.99 27.82 -7.59
CA THR A 408 12.23 27.44 -6.19
C THR A 408 10.91 27.49 -5.43
N CYS A 409 10.66 26.53 -4.55
CA CYS A 409 9.49 26.62 -3.66
C CYS A 409 9.61 27.87 -2.78
N LYS A 410 8.51 28.63 -2.67
CA LYS A 410 8.43 29.78 -1.76
C LYS A 410 8.56 29.29 -0.32
N ARG A 411 9.32 30.03 0.48
CA ARG A 411 9.65 29.71 1.87
C ARG A 411 9.36 30.90 2.76
N VAL A 412 8.78 30.62 3.93
CA VAL A 412 8.54 31.61 4.97
C VAL A 412 9.04 31.04 6.29
N LYS A 413 9.79 31.83 7.07
CA LYS A 413 10.18 31.42 8.42
C LYS A 413 8.94 31.46 9.31
N VAL A 414 8.70 30.39 10.06
CA VAL A 414 7.55 30.32 10.97
C VAL A 414 7.95 30.97 12.30
N GLU A 415 7.28 32.05 12.65
CA GLU A 415 7.62 32.87 13.83
C GLU A 415 6.82 32.46 15.07
N SER A 416 5.59 32.00 14.89
CA SER A 416 4.71 31.57 15.98
C SER A 416 3.66 30.57 15.49
N CYS A 417 2.86 30.04 16.43
CA CYS A 417 1.72 29.20 16.13
C CYS A 417 0.65 29.97 15.32
N GLU A 418 0.41 31.23 15.68
CA GLU A 418 -0.54 32.12 15.00
C GLU A 418 -0.11 32.40 13.56
N HIS A 419 1.17 32.71 13.35
CA HIS A 419 1.72 32.90 12.00
C HIS A 419 1.60 31.61 11.16
N LEU A 420 1.80 30.42 11.75
CA LEU A 420 1.57 29.16 11.05
C LEU A 420 0.10 28.97 10.65
N VAL A 421 -0.85 29.35 11.51
CA VAL A 421 -2.28 29.30 11.19
C VAL A 421 -2.61 30.22 10.01
N GLU A 422 -2.08 31.45 10.00
CA GLU A 422 -2.25 32.38 8.89
C GLU A 422 -1.75 31.80 7.56
N LEU A 423 -0.52 31.25 7.56
CA LEU A 423 0.07 30.61 6.37
C LEU A 423 -0.73 29.39 5.91
N LEU A 424 -1.26 28.60 6.84
CA LEU A 424 -2.10 27.45 6.52
C LEU A 424 -3.44 27.89 5.91
N ASN A 425 -4.05 28.96 6.42
CA ASN A 425 -5.28 29.53 5.85
C ASN A 425 -5.02 30.08 4.44
N GLN A 426 -3.90 30.79 4.22
CA GLN A 426 -3.50 31.21 2.88
C GLN A 426 -3.34 30.03 1.90
N ALA A 427 -2.78 28.91 2.36
CA ALA A 427 -2.67 27.69 1.55
C ALA A 427 -4.06 27.08 1.24
N ILE A 428 -5.00 27.13 2.18
CA ILE A 428 -6.40 26.68 1.98
C ILE A 428 -7.13 27.58 0.97
N ASP A 429 -7.00 28.90 1.13
CA ASP A 429 -7.65 29.91 0.29
C ASP A 429 -7.13 29.86 -1.15
N THR A 430 -5.85 29.53 -1.33
CA THR A 430 -5.24 29.31 -2.64
C THR A 430 -5.35 27.86 -3.13
N HIS A 431 -6.19 27.06 -2.48
CA HIS A 431 -6.52 25.67 -2.85
C HIS A 431 -5.33 24.71 -2.94
N GLN A 432 -4.27 24.96 -2.18
CA GLN A 432 -3.09 24.11 -2.11
C GLN A 432 -3.39 22.81 -1.33
N GLU A 433 -2.57 21.77 -1.51
CA GLU A 433 -2.73 20.48 -0.80
C GLU A 433 -2.53 20.60 0.72
N GLY A 434 -1.75 21.59 1.14
CA GLY A 434 -1.35 21.85 2.51
C GLY A 434 0.04 22.48 2.56
N VAL A 435 0.71 22.34 3.70
CA VAL A 435 2.04 22.93 3.93
C VAL A 435 3.01 21.89 4.47
N VAL A 436 4.30 22.14 4.28
CA VAL A 436 5.40 21.40 4.88
C VAL A 436 6.21 22.35 5.75
N ILE A 437 6.38 22.02 7.03
CA ILE A 437 7.33 22.71 7.91
C ILE A 437 8.60 21.86 8.04
N LYS A 438 9.76 22.50 7.88
CA LYS A 438 11.07 21.87 7.90
C LYS A 438 11.95 22.53 8.96
N LYS A 439 12.49 21.72 9.87
CA LYS A 439 13.37 22.17 10.95
C LYS A 439 14.67 22.73 10.36
N GLN A 440 15.07 23.92 10.80
CA GLN A 440 16.18 24.67 10.20
C GLN A 440 17.53 23.93 10.24
N ASP A 441 17.83 23.26 11.35
CA ASP A 441 19.07 22.54 11.61
C ASP A 441 19.01 21.06 11.17
N SER A 442 17.91 20.62 10.54
CA SER A 442 17.79 19.22 10.10
C SER A 442 18.72 18.90 8.93
N THR A 443 19.42 17.78 9.04
CA THR A 443 20.13 17.14 7.93
C THR A 443 19.13 16.48 6.98
N TYR A 444 19.58 16.09 5.79
CA TYR A 444 18.79 15.29 4.88
C TYR A 444 18.95 13.80 5.20
N SER A 445 17.90 13.16 5.69
CA SER A 445 17.90 11.73 6.02
C SER A 445 17.17 10.90 4.96
N PRO A 446 17.89 10.18 4.07
CA PRO A 446 17.28 9.40 3.01
C PRO A 446 16.29 8.35 3.53
N ASN A 447 15.13 8.22 2.87
CA ASN A 447 14.06 7.26 3.21
C ASN A 447 13.46 7.36 4.63
N GLU A 448 13.90 8.30 5.46
CA GLU A 448 13.44 8.42 6.84
C GLU A 448 12.22 9.35 6.98
N ARG A 449 11.40 9.05 7.99
CA ARG A 449 10.35 9.93 8.51
C ARG A 449 10.78 10.40 9.90
N ASN A 450 10.21 11.50 10.37
CA ASN A 450 10.49 12.08 11.70
C ASN A 450 11.92 12.63 11.86
N ALA A 451 12.54 13.06 10.77
CA ALA A 451 13.87 13.67 10.76
C ALA A 451 13.82 15.19 10.54
N GLY A 452 12.77 15.86 11.04
CA GLY A 452 12.63 17.33 10.96
C GLY A 452 11.74 17.86 9.83
N TRP A 453 11.15 17.00 9.00
CA TRP A 453 10.18 17.40 7.97
C TRP A 453 8.77 16.96 8.35
N TYR A 454 7.83 17.89 8.42
CA TYR A 454 6.47 17.64 8.84
C TYR A 454 5.47 18.22 7.84
N LYS A 455 4.42 17.44 7.53
CA LYS A 455 3.33 17.90 6.67
C LYS A 455 2.07 18.17 7.48
N ILE A 456 1.42 19.28 7.18
CA ILE A 456 0.14 19.69 7.75
C ILE A 456 -0.84 19.85 6.59
N LYS A 457 -1.99 19.18 6.70
CA LYS A 457 -3.05 19.23 5.70
C LYS A 457 -4.38 19.54 6.35
N PRO A 458 -5.31 20.19 5.64
CA PRO A 458 -6.64 20.48 6.17
C PRO A 458 -7.35 19.23 6.69
N ASP A 459 -7.26 18.10 5.99
CA ASP A 459 -7.92 16.85 6.37
C ASP A 459 -7.36 16.19 7.64
N TYR A 460 -6.25 16.70 8.19
CA TYR A 460 -5.70 16.27 9.47
C TYR A 460 -6.31 16.97 10.67
N ILE A 461 -6.98 18.12 10.43
CA ILE A 461 -7.59 18.94 11.47
C ILE A 461 -9.03 18.45 11.69
N ASP A 462 -9.37 18.20 12.95
CA ASP A 462 -10.68 17.71 13.33
C ASP A 462 -11.78 18.73 12.96
N ASN A 463 -12.86 18.24 12.38
CA ASN A 463 -14.01 19.03 11.94
C ASN A 463 -13.71 20.19 10.95
N LEU A 464 -12.52 20.26 10.36
CA LEU A 464 -12.21 21.28 9.36
C LEU A 464 -12.81 20.93 7.99
N VAL A 465 -12.85 19.63 7.67
CA VAL A 465 -13.20 19.11 6.34
C VAL A 465 -14.52 18.34 6.39
N SER A 466 -15.31 18.38 5.32
CA SER A 466 -16.55 17.59 5.20
C SER A 466 -16.32 16.09 5.33
N ASP A 467 -17.07 15.48 6.25
CA ASP A 467 -17.28 14.04 6.30
C ASP A 467 -18.54 13.68 5.51
N PHE A 468 -18.59 12.46 4.99
CA PHE A 468 -19.70 11.92 4.21
C PHE A 468 -20.24 10.67 4.88
N ASP A 469 -21.50 10.68 5.27
CA ASP A 469 -22.19 9.45 5.69
C ASP A 469 -22.72 8.74 4.44
N LEU A 470 -22.13 7.60 4.07
CA LEU A 470 -22.41 6.89 2.82
C LEU A 470 -22.85 5.44 3.11
N LEU A 471 -23.76 4.92 2.30
CA LEU A 471 -24.25 3.55 2.43
C LEU A 471 -23.30 2.54 1.79
N ILE A 472 -23.05 1.39 2.42
CA ILE A 472 -22.41 0.26 1.72
C ILE A 472 -23.38 -0.31 0.68
N MET A 473 -23.02 -0.29 -0.59
CA MET A 473 -23.83 -0.84 -1.68
C MET A 473 -23.35 -2.22 -2.11
N GLY A 474 -22.05 -2.48 -1.95
CA GLY A 474 -21.40 -3.69 -2.44
C GLY A 474 -20.01 -3.90 -1.89
N GLY A 475 -19.39 -5.00 -2.31
CA GLY A 475 -18.10 -5.45 -1.85
C GLY A 475 -17.24 -6.05 -2.95
N PHE A 476 -15.93 -5.85 -2.84
CA PHE A 476 -14.90 -6.56 -3.58
C PHE A 476 -14.24 -7.54 -2.65
N TYR A 477 -14.17 -8.80 -3.07
CA TYR A 477 -13.54 -9.84 -2.29
C TYR A 477 -12.01 -9.68 -2.29
N ASN A 478 -11.37 -10.23 -1.26
CA ASN A 478 -9.97 -10.59 -1.39
C ASN A 478 -9.78 -11.70 -2.43
N ALA A 479 -8.53 -11.99 -2.83
CA ALA A 479 -8.24 -12.99 -3.87
C ALA A 479 -8.84 -14.40 -3.57
N LYS A 480 -9.03 -14.75 -2.29
CA LYS A 480 -9.64 -16.02 -1.85
C LYS A 480 -11.17 -16.02 -1.83
N ARG A 481 -11.81 -14.88 -2.03
CA ARG A 481 -13.25 -14.69 -1.78
C ARG A 481 -13.68 -15.10 -0.37
N SER A 482 -12.78 -14.96 0.61
CA SER A 482 -13.06 -15.35 1.99
C SER A 482 -13.72 -14.23 2.80
N PHE A 483 -13.45 -12.97 2.44
CA PHE A 483 -14.08 -11.78 3.02
C PHE A 483 -13.98 -10.59 2.05
N VAL A 484 -14.84 -9.59 2.23
CA VAL A 484 -14.84 -8.35 1.44
C VAL A 484 -13.72 -7.44 1.93
N ASN A 485 -12.76 -7.15 1.05
CA ASN A 485 -11.57 -6.33 1.35
C ASN A 485 -11.79 -4.82 1.09
N THR A 486 -12.77 -4.50 0.26
CA THR A 486 -13.07 -3.14 -0.17
C THR A 486 -14.57 -3.01 -0.34
N PHE A 487 -15.17 -1.97 0.21
CA PHE A 487 -16.59 -1.68 0.05
C PHE A 487 -16.81 -0.67 -1.08
N LEU A 488 -17.87 -0.86 -1.85
CA LEU A 488 -18.44 0.16 -2.72
C LEU A 488 -19.48 0.93 -1.90
N VAL A 489 -19.36 2.26 -1.83
CA VAL A 489 -20.26 3.10 -1.04
C VAL A 489 -20.90 4.20 -1.87
N GLY A 490 -22.09 4.64 -1.49
CA GLY A 490 -22.86 5.62 -2.27
C GLY A 490 -23.78 6.54 -1.46
N VAL A 491 -24.31 7.53 -2.18
CA VAL A 491 -25.27 8.54 -1.72
C VAL A 491 -26.69 8.13 -2.07
N LEU A 492 -27.68 8.69 -1.36
CA LEU A 492 -29.09 8.52 -1.69
C LEU A 492 -29.55 9.61 -2.67
N ASP A 493 -29.97 9.23 -3.86
CA ASP A 493 -30.66 10.11 -4.79
C ASP A 493 -32.17 10.06 -4.53
N LYS A 494 -32.71 11.19 -4.07
CA LYS A 494 -34.15 11.36 -3.80
C LYS A 494 -34.92 11.88 -5.02
N SER A 495 -34.24 12.22 -6.12
CA SER A 495 -34.88 12.75 -7.33
C SER A 495 -35.61 11.67 -8.14
N THR A 496 -35.18 10.42 -8.03
CA THR A 496 -35.78 9.24 -8.67
C THR A 496 -35.85 8.11 -7.66
N GLU A 497 -37.05 7.57 -7.42
CA GLU A 497 -37.34 6.35 -6.62
C GLU A 497 -36.19 5.89 -5.70
N ASP A 498 -35.98 6.56 -4.55
CA ASP A 498 -34.97 6.28 -3.50
C ASP A 498 -33.76 5.43 -3.95
N THR A 499 -33.03 5.93 -4.96
CA THR A 499 -31.98 5.17 -5.64
C THR A 499 -30.61 5.53 -5.05
N PHE A 500 -29.78 4.55 -4.76
CA PHE A 500 -28.43 4.77 -4.28
C PHE A 500 -27.45 4.84 -5.45
N LEU A 501 -26.63 5.90 -5.48
CA LEU A 501 -25.60 6.13 -6.50
C LEU A 501 -24.22 5.92 -5.88
N ALA A 502 -23.45 4.98 -6.43
CA ALA A 502 -22.09 4.73 -5.97
C ALA A 502 -21.21 5.96 -6.20
N VAL A 503 -20.39 6.27 -5.19
CA VAL A 503 -19.46 7.40 -5.17
C VAL A 503 -18.02 6.95 -5.22
N THR A 504 -17.64 5.97 -4.40
CA THR A 504 -16.24 5.55 -4.28
C THR A 504 -16.12 4.12 -3.76
N LYS A 505 -14.91 3.56 -3.91
CA LYS A 505 -14.44 2.41 -3.15
C LYS A 505 -13.74 2.87 -1.86
N VAL A 506 -13.80 2.05 -0.81
CA VAL A 506 -13.02 2.27 0.41
C VAL A 506 -12.63 0.95 1.08
N GLY A 507 -11.36 0.83 1.48
CA GLY A 507 -10.78 -0.37 2.10
C GLY A 507 -9.92 -0.10 3.33
N ILE A 508 -9.90 1.13 3.84
CA ILE A 508 -9.01 1.57 4.92
C ILE A 508 -9.76 2.42 5.96
N GLY A 509 -9.19 2.50 7.17
CA GLY A 509 -9.65 3.41 8.24
C GLY A 509 -10.24 2.73 9.47
N LEU A 510 -10.53 1.43 9.40
CA LEU A 510 -11.00 0.64 10.53
C LEU A 510 -9.87 -0.20 11.14
N SER A 511 -10.00 -0.55 12.43
CA SER A 511 -9.16 -1.56 13.06
C SER A 511 -9.46 -2.96 12.51
N VAL A 512 -8.55 -3.91 12.72
CA VAL A 512 -8.73 -5.31 12.31
C VAL A 512 -10.00 -5.91 12.90
N ASP A 513 -10.30 -5.62 14.17
CA ASP A 513 -11.49 -6.15 14.84
C ASP A 513 -12.77 -5.52 14.32
N GLN A 514 -12.79 -4.19 14.12
CA GLN A 514 -13.92 -3.51 13.48
C GLN A 514 -14.18 -4.08 12.07
N TRP A 515 -13.12 -4.34 11.30
CA TRP A 515 -13.23 -4.91 9.96
C TRP A 515 -13.84 -6.32 9.97
N LYS A 516 -13.38 -7.17 10.91
CA LYS A 516 -13.92 -8.51 11.12
C LYS A 516 -15.39 -8.46 11.51
N THR A 517 -15.75 -7.65 12.51
CA THR A 517 -17.14 -7.49 12.95
C THR A 517 -18.04 -7.04 11.81
N LEU A 518 -17.62 -6.03 11.04
CA LEU A 518 -18.38 -5.51 9.91
C LEU A 518 -18.56 -6.56 8.79
N ASN A 519 -17.51 -7.31 8.46
CA ASN A 519 -17.62 -8.40 7.48
C ASN A 519 -18.57 -9.50 7.96
N THR A 520 -18.49 -9.91 9.23
CA THR A 520 -19.37 -10.92 9.81
C THR A 520 -20.84 -10.49 9.77
N SER A 521 -21.15 -9.22 10.09
CA SER A 521 -22.52 -8.73 10.07
C SER A 521 -23.11 -8.64 8.66
N LEU A 522 -22.31 -8.27 7.66
CA LEU A 522 -22.79 -8.12 6.28
C LEU A 522 -22.84 -9.45 5.52
N ARG A 523 -22.03 -10.45 5.92
CA ARG A 523 -21.87 -11.73 5.22
C ARG A 523 -23.18 -12.45 4.86
N PRO A 524 -24.18 -12.56 5.75
CA PRO A 524 -25.43 -13.26 5.44
C PRO A 524 -26.30 -12.57 4.39
N HIS A 525 -26.02 -11.30 4.08
CA HIS A 525 -26.87 -10.45 3.24
C HIS A 525 -26.27 -10.16 1.86
N TRP A 526 -25.03 -10.58 1.61
CA TRP A 526 -24.41 -10.45 0.29
C TRP A 526 -25.14 -11.26 -0.77
N ARG A 527 -25.29 -10.66 -1.94
CA ARG A 527 -25.82 -11.27 -3.16
C ARG A 527 -24.77 -11.12 -4.26
N GLU A 528 -24.56 -12.16 -5.04
CA GLU A 528 -23.63 -12.11 -6.17
C GLU A 528 -24.17 -11.18 -7.26
N VAL A 529 -23.27 -10.41 -7.89
CA VAL A 529 -23.62 -9.60 -9.06
C VAL A 529 -23.75 -10.52 -10.27
N THR A 530 -24.90 -10.45 -10.95
CA THR A 530 -25.12 -11.13 -12.22
C THR A 530 -24.58 -10.30 -13.37
N PHE A 531 -24.16 -10.99 -14.43
CA PHE A 531 -23.61 -10.34 -15.60
C PHE A 531 -24.25 -10.90 -16.85
N ARG A 532 -24.74 -10.01 -17.71
CA ARG A 532 -25.20 -10.36 -19.05
C ARG A 532 -24.10 -10.13 -20.08
N ARG A 533 -24.16 -10.88 -21.17
CA ARG A 533 -23.30 -10.67 -22.33
C ARG A 533 -24.04 -9.82 -23.35
N GLU A 534 -23.38 -8.76 -23.81
CA GLU A 534 -23.87 -7.92 -24.89
C GLU A 534 -22.72 -7.77 -25.90
N GLY A 535 -22.74 -8.60 -26.94
CA GLY A 535 -21.61 -8.79 -27.84
C GLY A 535 -20.36 -9.33 -27.12
N ARG A 536 -19.23 -8.60 -27.24
CA ARG A 536 -17.97 -8.91 -26.55
C ARG A 536 -17.89 -8.33 -25.12
N SER A 537 -18.86 -7.49 -24.73
CA SER A 537 -18.86 -6.81 -23.45
C SER A 537 -19.62 -7.59 -22.38
N LYS A 538 -19.08 -7.61 -21.16
CA LYS A 538 -19.72 -8.18 -19.98
C LYS A 538 -20.29 -7.02 -19.17
N ILE A 539 -21.62 -6.94 -19.10
CA ILE A 539 -22.33 -5.85 -18.43
C ILE A 539 -22.91 -6.40 -17.13
N SER A 540 -22.62 -5.74 -16.02
CA SER A 540 -23.21 -6.07 -14.72
C SER A 540 -24.68 -5.66 -14.69
N GLU A 541 -25.54 -6.53 -14.18
CA GLU A 541 -26.94 -6.21 -13.94
C GLU A 541 -27.06 -5.49 -12.59
N GLU A 542 -27.57 -4.26 -12.63
CA GLU A 542 -27.80 -3.41 -11.46
C GLU A 542 -29.18 -3.72 -10.84
N PRO A 543 -29.26 -4.10 -9.55
CA PRO A 543 -30.52 -4.30 -8.84
C PRO A 543 -31.34 -3.01 -8.77
N PRO A 544 -32.69 -3.12 -8.65
CA PRO A 544 -33.54 -1.95 -8.44
C PRO A 544 -33.05 -1.11 -7.24
N GLY A 545 -32.97 0.20 -7.44
CA GLY A 545 -32.53 1.16 -6.42
C GLY A 545 -31.02 1.20 -6.16
N LEU A 546 -30.17 0.50 -6.93
CA LEU A 546 -28.72 0.60 -6.84
C LEU A 546 -28.09 0.90 -8.21
N ARG A 547 -27.21 1.90 -8.28
CA ARG A 547 -26.44 2.23 -9.48
C ARG A 547 -24.97 2.36 -9.13
N TRP A 548 -24.08 1.61 -9.79
CA TRP A 548 -22.64 1.64 -9.54
C TRP A 548 -21.78 2.13 -10.71
N GLY A 549 -22.35 2.24 -11.91
CA GLY A 549 -21.64 2.74 -13.08
C GLY A 549 -20.66 1.70 -13.64
N GLN A 550 -19.44 2.12 -13.99
CA GLN A 550 -18.45 1.22 -14.61
C GLN A 550 -17.79 0.26 -13.59
N THR A 551 -18.00 0.50 -12.30
CA THR A 551 -17.31 -0.18 -11.20
C THR A 551 -18.21 -1.18 -10.52
N ALA A 552 -18.52 -2.27 -11.22
CA ALA A 552 -19.34 -3.35 -10.67
C ALA A 552 -18.63 -4.07 -9.50
N PRO A 553 -19.29 -4.25 -8.33
CA PRO A 553 -18.73 -5.01 -7.23
C PRO A 553 -18.79 -6.54 -7.51
N ASP A 554 -18.10 -7.34 -6.69
CA ASP A 554 -18.27 -8.80 -6.72
C ASP A 554 -19.64 -9.19 -6.16
N VAL A 555 -20.03 -8.53 -5.07
CA VAL A 555 -21.29 -8.74 -4.35
C VAL A 555 -21.95 -7.42 -4.05
N TRP A 556 -23.28 -7.43 -3.95
CA TRP A 556 -24.10 -6.31 -3.56
C TRP A 556 -24.95 -6.66 -2.35
N ILE A 557 -25.45 -5.64 -1.64
CA ILE A 557 -26.31 -5.82 -0.47
C ILE A 557 -27.57 -4.97 -0.61
N PRO A 558 -28.76 -5.50 -0.31
CA PRO A 558 -29.97 -4.69 -0.24
C PRO A 558 -29.81 -3.55 0.80
N PRO A 559 -30.22 -2.31 0.49
CA PRO A 559 -30.00 -1.15 1.37
C PRO A 559 -30.48 -1.33 2.82
N ASN A 560 -31.63 -2.00 3.01
CA ASN A 560 -32.22 -2.26 4.31
C ASN A 560 -31.41 -3.23 5.21
N HIS A 561 -30.49 -4.00 4.64
CA HIS A 561 -29.55 -4.86 5.37
C HIS A 561 -28.14 -4.28 5.46
N SER A 562 -27.95 -3.07 4.92
CA SER A 562 -26.66 -2.42 4.84
C SER A 562 -26.37 -1.55 6.07
N ILE A 563 -25.14 -1.04 6.12
CA ILE A 563 -24.60 -0.22 7.20
C ILE A 563 -24.05 1.07 6.61
N VAL A 564 -24.28 2.18 7.32
CA VAL A 564 -23.75 3.50 6.97
C VAL A 564 -22.33 3.64 7.49
N LEU A 565 -21.43 4.11 6.63
CA LEU A 565 -20.05 4.44 6.96
C LEU A 565 -19.85 5.95 6.87
N GLN A 566 -19.23 6.53 7.89
CA GLN A 566 -18.71 7.88 7.80
C GLN A 566 -17.34 7.85 7.13
N LEU A 567 -17.19 8.56 6.02
CA LEU A 567 -15.96 8.68 5.26
C LEU A 567 -15.40 10.10 5.33
N LYS A 568 -14.08 10.20 5.27
CA LYS A 568 -13.34 11.44 5.05
C LYS A 568 -12.46 11.29 3.82
N GLY A 569 -12.36 12.34 3.02
CA GLY A 569 -11.42 12.45 1.89
C GLY A 569 -10.67 13.76 1.94
N SER A 570 -9.66 13.91 1.08
CA SER A 570 -8.95 15.19 0.94
C SER A 570 -9.74 16.19 0.08
N GLU A 571 -10.38 15.70 -0.98
CA GLU A 571 -11.09 16.50 -1.98
C GLU A 571 -12.01 15.61 -2.82
N LEU A 572 -12.86 16.21 -3.64
CA LEU A 572 -13.67 15.54 -4.65
C LEU A 572 -13.03 15.73 -6.03
N VAL A 573 -12.97 14.67 -6.83
CA VAL A 573 -12.38 14.68 -8.18
C VAL A 573 -13.35 14.08 -9.17
N ARG A 574 -13.36 14.59 -10.41
CA ARG A 574 -14.21 14.02 -11.47
C ARG A 574 -13.86 12.56 -11.74
N SER A 575 -14.88 11.73 -11.92
CA SER A 575 -14.71 10.32 -12.27
C SER A 575 -15.87 9.81 -13.10
N ALA A 576 -15.56 9.00 -14.11
CA ALA A 576 -16.55 8.24 -14.88
C ALA A 576 -16.68 6.79 -14.39
N SER A 577 -15.90 6.41 -13.37
CA SER A 577 -15.85 5.02 -12.88
C SER A 577 -17.08 4.66 -12.06
N PHE A 578 -17.74 5.64 -11.44
CA PHE A 578 -18.87 5.44 -10.53
C PHE A 578 -20.15 6.06 -11.09
N ALA A 579 -21.28 5.87 -10.39
CA ALA A 579 -22.56 6.42 -10.84
C ALA A 579 -22.64 7.95 -10.68
N THR A 580 -21.92 8.53 -9.71
CA THR A 580 -21.77 9.97 -9.59
C THR A 580 -20.64 10.51 -10.46
N SER A 581 -20.76 11.76 -10.91
CA SER A 581 -19.76 12.44 -11.74
C SER A 581 -18.47 12.83 -10.99
N TYR A 582 -18.50 12.78 -9.66
CA TYR A 582 -17.35 12.98 -8.78
C TYR A 582 -17.17 11.77 -7.85
N THR A 583 -15.93 11.53 -7.46
CA THR A 583 -15.53 10.55 -6.44
C THR A 583 -14.68 11.23 -5.36
N ILE A 584 -14.50 10.55 -4.23
CA ILE A 584 -13.73 11.05 -3.10
C ILE A 584 -12.26 10.64 -3.27
N ARG A 585 -11.33 11.60 -3.26
CA ARG A 585 -9.88 11.30 -3.29
C ARG A 585 -9.37 10.97 -1.88
N PHE A 586 -8.55 9.92 -1.79
CA PHE A 586 -8.03 9.36 -0.53
C PHE A 586 -9.10 9.06 0.52
N PRO A 587 -10.17 8.31 0.16
CA PRO A 587 -11.26 8.02 1.07
C PRO A 587 -10.77 7.11 2.20
N ARG A 588 -11.15 7.45 3.43
CA ARG A 588 -10.92 6.62 4.62
C ARG A 588 -12.17 6.57 5.48
N ILE A 589 -12.46 5.41 6.04
CA ILE A 589 -13.56 5.25 7.00
C ILE A 589 -13.11 5.90 8.32
N THR A 590 -13.92 6.81 8.85
CA THR A 590 -13.68 7.47 10.13
C THR A 590 -14.57 6.92 11.24
N ALA A 591 -15.75 6.40 10.90
CA ALA A 591 -16.66 5.74 11.83
C ALA A 591 -17.63 4.78 11.12
N ILE A 592 -18.12 3.78 11.87
CA ILE A 592 -19.29 2.97 11.50
C ILE A 592 -20.50 3.61 12.17
N ARG A 593 -21.50 4.03 11.40
CA ARG A 593 -22.66 4.81 11.87
C ARG A 593 -23.85 3.91 12.14
N SER A 594 -23.75 3.08 13.18
CA SER A 594 -24.86 2.22 13.64
C SER A 594 -26.05 3.02 14.20
N ASP A 595 -25.87 4.32 14.43
CA ASP A 595 -26.90 5.27 14.84
C ASP A 595 -27.75 5.80 13.67
N LYS A 596 -27.36 5.51 12.42
CA LYS A 596 -28.07 5.96 11.21
C LYS A 596 -28.70 4.80 10.46
N ASN A 597 -29.89 5.02 9.92
CA ASN A 597 -30.51 4.10 8.98
C ASN A 597 -29.99 4.37 7.54
N PHE A 598 -30.36 3.50 6.60
CA PHE A 598 -29.92 3.62 5.21
C PHE A 598 -30.52 4.82 4.45
N GLN A 599 -31.57 5.45 4.98
CA GLN A 599 -32.19 6.66 4.41
C GLN A 599 -31.54 7.96 4.93
N ASP A 600 -30.85 7.89 6.09
CA ASP A 600 -30.18 9.01 6.77
C ASP A 600 -28.73 9.23 6.28
N VAL A 601 -28.46 8.86 5.03
CA VAL A 601 -27.16 9.06 4.38
C VAL A 601 -27.10 10.40 3.64
N CYS A 602 -25.89 10.80 3.27
CA CYS A 602 -25.67 11.94 2.41
C CYS A 602 -26.45 11.76 1.10
N THR A 603 -27.21 12.79 0.75
CA THR A 603 -28.01 12.80 -0.48
C THR A 603 -27.15 13.17 -1.69
N GLY A 604 -27.61 12.75 -2.88
CA GLY A 604 -26.99 13.14 -4.15
C GLY A 604 -26.92 14.65 -4.32
N GLU A 605 -27.95 15.38 -3.88
CA GLU A 605 -27.96 16.84 -3.87
C GLU A 605 -26.93 17.45 -2.91
N GLU A 606 -26.84 16.98 -1.67
CA GLU A 606 -25.84 17.46 -0.70
C GLU A 606 -24.42 17.20 -1.20
N PHE A 607 -24.19 16.03 -1.79
CA PHE A 607 -22.92 15.69 -2.41
C PHE A 607 -22.63 16.60 -3.61
N ALA A 608 -23.62 16.85 -4.46
CA ALA A 608 -23.48 17.74 -5.62
C ALA A 608 -23.27 19.21 -5.22
N ARG A 609 -23.87 19.69 -4.12
CA ARG A 609 -23.65 21.07 -3.60
C ARG A 609 -22.21 21.33 -3.20
N LEU A 610 -21.47 20.30 -2.77
CA LEU A 610 -20.04 20.39 -2.47
C LEU A 610 -19.17 20.44 -3.74
N CYS A 611 -19.74 20.15 -4.89
CA CYS A 611 -19.11 20.26 -6.19
C CYS A 611 -19.59 21.54 -6.87
N SER A 612 -18.78 22.60 -6.90
CA SER A 612 -19.10 23.78 -7.70
C SER A 612 -19.29 23.38 -9.17
N ALA A 613 -20.35 23.88 -9.81
CA ALA A 613 -20.59 23.62 -11.22
C ALA A 613 -19.35 24.08 -12.03
N ASN A 614 -18.70 23.14 -12.73
CA ASN A 614 -17.54 23.30 -13.62
C ASN A 614 -16.10 23.25 -13.05
N THR A 615 -15.86 22.85 -11.80
CA THR A 615 -14.48 22.63 -11.30
C THR A 615 -14.03 21.18 -11.42
N THR A 616 -12.82 20.88 -11.91
CA THR A 616 -12.29 19.51 -11.99
C THR A 616 -12.10 18.85 -10.61
N VAL A 617 -11.81 19.68 -9.60
CA VAL A 617 -11.50 19.30 -8.23
C VAL A 617 -12.23 20.24 -7.28
N ALA A 618 -12.87 19.71 -6.24
CA ALA A 618 -13.54 20.51 -5.21
C ALA A 618 -12.90 20.27 -3.83
N LYS A 619 -12.45 21.34 -3.17
CA LYS A 619 -11.87 21.30 -1.82
C LYS A 619 -12.98 21.27 -0.77
N LEU A 620 -12.67 20.65 0.38
CA LEU A 620 -13.69 20.28 1.37
C LEU A 620 -13.58 21.03 2.71
N ALA A 621 -12.67 22.00 2.82
CA ALA A 621 -12.53 22.81 4.03
C ALA A 621 -13.77 23.70 4.22
N LYS A 622 -14.38 23.65 5.42
CA LYS A 622 -15.63 24.37 5.76
C LYS A 622 -15.41 25.71 6.45
N ARG A 623 -14.22 25.91 7.03
CA ARG A 623 -13.84 27.08 7.81
C ARG A 623 -12.32 27.26 7.77
N HIS A 624 -11.86 28.40 8.25
CA HIS A 624 -10.45 28.65 8.50
C HIS A 624 -9.97 27.93 9.76
N VAL A 625 -8.69 27.59 9.77
CA VAL A 625 -7.95 27.07 10.91
C VAL A 625 -7.77 28.18 11.94
N THR A 626 -7.78 27.80 13.21
CA THR A 626 -7.56 28.70 14.35
C THR A 626 -6.40 28.19 15.21
N ALA A 627 -5.80 29.05 16.03
CA ALA A 627 -4.73 28.64 16.96
C ALA A 627 -5.19 27.51 17.90
N ALA A 628 -6.46 27.50 18.31
CA ALA A 628 -7.04 26.43 19.10
C ALA A 628 -6.94 25.06 18.42
N ASP A 629 -6.98 24.98 17.08
CA ASP A 629 -6.82 23.70 16.37
C ASP A 629 -5.41 23.10 16.49
N LEU A 630 -4.42 23.93 16.87
CA LEU A 630 -3.01 23.56 17.02
C LEU A 630 -2.54 23.51 18.48
N LEU A 631 -3.37 23.94 19.45
CA LEU A 631 -2.98 24.01 20.86
C LEU A 631 -3.40 22.75 21.66
N PRO A 632 -2.60 22.35 22.65
CA PRO A 632 -2.99 21.32 23.61
C PRO A 632 -4.24 21.76 24.38
N GLY A 633 -5.23 20.88 24.53
CA GLY A 633 -6.42 21.15 25.36
C GLY A 633 -7.61 21.79 24.63
N SER A 634 -7.48 22.10 23.33
CA SER A 634 -8.67 22.37 22.51
C SER A 634 -9.61 21.18 22.57
N THR A 635 -10.80 21.44 23.11
CA THR A 635 -11.86 20.44 23.20
C THR A 635 -12.27 20.07 21.79
N SER A 636 -11.64 19.03 21.24
CA SER A 636 -12.43 18.02 20.54
C SER A 636 -13.56 17.72 21.51
N ARG A 637 -14.79 18.20 21.23
CA ARG A 637 -15.99 17.72 21.92
C ARG A 637 -15.78 16.23 22.02
N LYS A 638 -15.57 15.71 23.24
CA LYS A 638 -15.19 14.31 23.49
C LYS A 638 -15.98 13.52 22.47
N ARG A 639 -15.28 12.93 21.49
CA ARG A 639 -15.90 12.00 20.56
C ARG A 639 -16.65 11.08 21.51
N LYS A 640 -17.99 11.13 21.51
CA LYS A 640 -18.78 10.21 22.35
C LYS A 640 -18.12 8.89 22.03
N GLN A 641 -17.51 8.27 23.03
CA GLN A 641 -16.99 6.93 22.88
C GLN A 641 -18.24 6.18 22.49
N ILE A 642 -18.44 5.94 21.20
CA ILE A 642 -19.52 5.10 20.75
C ILE A 642 -19.09 3.79 21.38
N SER A 643 -19.86 3.38 22.38
CA SER A 643 -19.73 2.07 23.01
C SER A 643 -19.45 1.05 21.91
N PRO A 644 -18.54 0.09 22.11
CA PRO A 644 -18.27 -0.93 21.10
C PRO A 644 -19.60 -1.43 20.54
N LEU A 645 -19.71 -1.41 19.20
CA LEU A 645 -20.90 -1.82 18.43
C LEU A 645 -21.71 -2.88 19.19
N LYS A 646 -22.83 -2.49 19.81
CA LYS A 646 -23.84 -3.45 20.24
C LYS A 646 -24.68 -3.81 19.01
N PHE A 647 -24.08 -4.53 18.08
CA PHE A 647 -24.88 -5.38 17.21
C PHE A 647 -25.58 -6.38 18.14
N ARG A 648 -26.89 -6.52 18.02
CA ARG A 648 -27.63 -7.63 18.65
C ARG A 648 -27.04 -8.91 18.04
N ARG A 649 -26.11 -9.54 18.76
CA ARG A 649 -25.57 -10.86 18.41
C ARG A 649 -26.76 -11.82 18.37
N SER A 650 -27.11 -12.36 17.22
CA SER A 650 -27.17 -13.82 17.17
C SER A 650 -25.71 -14.28 17.28
N ALA A 651 -25.36 -14.81 18.44
CA ALA A 651 -24.03 -15.36 18.64
C ALA A 651 -23.88 -16.62 17.75
N PRO A 652 -22.70 -16.85 17.16
CA PRO A 652 -22.25 -18.20 16.87
C PRO A 652 -22.10 -18.94 18.22
N GLU A 653 -22.58 -20.17 18.30
CA GLU A 653 -22.15 -21.11 19.35
C GLU A 653 -20.63 -21.28 19.28
N PRO A 654 -19.88 -21.13 20.39
CA PRO A 654 -18.53 -21.68 20.48
C PRO A 654 -18.64 -23.20 20.69
N GLU A 655 -17.75 -23.92 20.00
CA GLU A 655 -17.51 -25.35 20.18
C GLU A 655 -17.43 -25.72 21.67
N GLN A 656 -18.04 -26.85 22.03
CA GLN A 656 -17.77 -27.52 23.29
C GLN A 656 -16.34 -28.07 23.28
N ASP A 657 -15.39 -27.29 23.80
CA ASP A 657 -14.36 -27.79 24.69
C ASP A 657 -14.65 -27.23 26.10
N ALA A 658 -14.79 -28.11 27.08
CA ALA A 658 -15.32 -27.83 28.42
C ALA A 658 -14.40 -26.94 29.28
N LEU A 659 -14.94 -25.85 29.85
CA LEU A 659 -14.32 -25.09 30.94
C LEU A 659 -14.51 -25.80 32.30
N PRO A 660 -13.52 -25.72 33.22
CA PRO A 660 -13.64 -26.27 34.58
C PRO A 660 -14.61 -25.46 35.47
N PRO A 661 -15.21 -26.09 36.50
CA PRO A 661 -16.19 -25.46 37.41
C PRO A 661 -15.61 -24.33 38.27
N LEU A 662 -16.48 -23.37 38.64
CA LEU A 662 -16.24 -22.15 39.44
C LEU A 662 -16.28 -22.42 40.95
N ASP A 663 -17.28 -23.20 41.36
CA ASP A 663 -17.55 -23.65 42.71
C ASP A 663 -18.43 -24.92 42.58
N ASP A 664 -18.67 -25.60 43.70
CA ASP A 664 -19.40 -26.88 43.73
C ASP A 664 -20.81 -26.73 44.35
N ILE A 665 -21.36 -25.52 44.35
CA ILE A 665 -22.66 -25.22 45.00
C ILE A 665 -23.82 -26.03 44.40
N CYS A 666 -23.75 -26.36 43.11
CA CYS A 666 -24.70 -27.22 42.39
C CYS A 666 -24.14 -28.63 42.12
N SER A 667 -23.02 -29.01 42.76
CA SER A 667 -22.35 -30.29 42.53
C SER A 667 -23.24 -31.48 42.90
N GLY A 668 -23.29 -32.48 42.01
CA GLY A 668 -24.12 -33.68 42.16
C GLY A 668 -25.60 -33.52 41.82
N LEU A 669 -26.01 -32.34 41.32
CA LEU A 669 -27.40 -32.02 40.99
C LEU A 669 -27.63 -31.94 39.46
N ASP A 670 -28.77 -32.48 39.01
CA ASP A 670 -29.15 -32.52 37.58
C ASP A 670 -30.25 -31.50 37.28
N PHE A 671 -30.08 -30.68 36.26
CA PHE A 671 -31.02 -29.62 35.87
C PHE A 671 -31.47 -29.79 34.42
N CYS A 672 -32.71 -29.39 34.13
CA CYS A 672 -33.27 -29.44 32.77
C CYS A 672 -33.84 -28.07 32.39
N VAL A 673 -33.38 -27.46 31.30
CA VAL A 673 -33.82 -26.13 30.88
C VAL A 673 -34.73 -26.26 29.65
N LEU A 674 -36.02 -26.00 29.83
CA LEU A 674 -37.05 -26.27 28.82
C LEU A 674 -37.52 -25.03 28.05
N SER A 675 -37.45 -23.86 28.67
CA SER A 675 -37.79 -22.57 28.08
C SER A 675 -37.16 -21.43 28.90
N THR A 676 -37.10 -20.23 28.34
CA THR A 676 -36.53 -19.06 29.02
C THR A 676 -37.54 -17.92 28.87
N ALA A 677 -37.71 -17.12 29.93
CA ALA A 677 -38.60 -15.96 29.87
C ALA A 677 -38.05 -14.97 28.85
N LYS A 678 -38.89 -14.10 28.32
CA LYS A 678 -38.49 -13.01 27.43
C LYS A 678 -37.68 -11.97 28.23
N GLY A 679 -36.43 -12.30 28.53
CA GLY A 679 -35.61 -11.57 29.49
C GLY A 679 -34.69 -12.44 30.35
N ALA A 680 -34.90 -13.76 30.40
CA ALA A 680 -34.04 -14.68 31.14
C ALA A 680 -32.85 -15.17 30.29
N PRO A 681 -31.77 -15.70 30.91
CA PRO A 681 -30.61 -16.24 30.18
C PRO A 681 -31.04 -17.36 29.23
N SER A 682 -30.37 -17.49 28.08
CA SER A 682 -30.71 -18.48 27.04
C SER A 682 -30.52 -19.92 27.52
N ILE A 683 -31.16 -20.89 26.85
CA ILE A 683 -31.03 -22.31 27.23
C ILE A 683 -29.56 -22.74 27.34
N PRO A 684 -28.67 -22.45 26.37
CA PRO A 684 -27.26 -22.80 26.48
C PRO A 684 -26.52 -22.06 27.62
N GLU A 685 -26.98 -20.88 28.04
CA GLU A 685 -26.37 -20.11 29.15
C GLU A 685 -26.80 -20.62 30.51
N LEU A 686 -28.08 -20.93 30.67
CA LEU A 686 -28.56 -21.59 31.88
C LEU A 686 -27.86 -22.94 32.03
N GLU A 687 -27.76 -23.69 30.94
CA GLU A 687 -27.00 -24.94 30.91
C GLU A 687 -25.51 -24.75 31.23
N SER A 688 -24.86 -23.72 30.68
CA SER A 688 -23.47 -23.42 30.98
C SER A 688 -23.27 -22.96 32.44
N THR A 689 -24.22 -22.20 33.00
CA THR A 689 -24.19 -21.73 34.40
C THR A 689 -24.36 -22.90 35.37
N ILE A 690 -25.30 -23.79 35.09
CA ILE A 690 -25.48 -25.05 35.82
C ILE A 690 -24.16 -25.84 35.82
N ARG A 691 -23.53 -26.00 34.64
CA ARG A 691 -22.26 -26.73 34.52
C ARG A 691 -21.10 -26.07 35.26
N ARG A 692 -21.10 -24.74 35.37
CA ARG A 692 -20.02 -24.02 36.05
C ARG A 692 -20.15 -24.04 37.57
N HIS A 693 -21.34 -24.16 38.13
CA HIS A 693 -21.52 -24.35 39.57
C HIS A 693 -21.47 -25.84 39.98
N GLY A 694 -20.97 -26.74 39.10
CA GLY A 694 -20.81 -28.17 39.36
C GLY A 694 -22.02 -29.05 39.01
N GLY A 695 -23.11 -28.47 38.51
CA GLY A 695 -24.33 -29.19 38.14
C GLY A 695 -24.28 -29.84 36.75
N ARG A 696 -25.14 -30.82 36.51
CA ARG A 696 -25.27 -31.48 35.19
C ARG A 696 -26.55 -31.05 34.50
N THR A 697 -26.53 -30.99 33.18
CA THR A 697 -27.68 -30.55 32.37
C THR A 697 -28.23 -31.73 31.56
N VAL A 698 -29.53 -32.00 31.65
CA VAL A 698 -30.21 -33.06 30.91
C VAL A 698 -31.28 -32.49 29.99
N LYS A 699 -31.45 -33.09 28.80
CA LYS A 699 -32.42 -32.59 27.81
C LYS A 699 -33.88 -32.90 28.17
N ASN A 700 -34.13 -33.87 29.06
CA ASN A 700 -35.46 -34.23 29.57
C ASN A 700 -35.40 -34.55 31.07
N PRO A 701 -36.42 -34.20 31.88
CA PRO A 701 -36.43 -34.43 33.33
C PRO A 701 -36.65 -35.92 33.68
N GLY A 702 -35.84 -36.45 34.60
CA GLY A 702 -35.90 -37.84 35.08
C GLY A 702 -36.02 -37.95 36.62
N PRO A 703 -36.02 -39.16 37.21
CA PRO A 703 -36.23 -39.35 38.66
C PRO A 703 -35.19 -38.66 39.56
N LYS A 704 -34.07 -38.22 38.99
CA LYS A 704 -32.94 -37.59 39.69
C LYS A 704 -32.74 -36.11 39.34
N THR A 705 -33.63 -35.52 38.53
CA THR A 705 -33.55 -34.09 38.16
C THR A 705 -33.93 -33.22 39.35
N TYR A 706 -32.97 -32.43 39.81
CA TYR A 706 -33.09 -31.55 40.96
C TYR A 706 -34.05 -30.38 40.72
N ALA A 707 -33.94 -29.71 39.57
CA ALA A 707 -34.88 -28.66 39.19
C ALA A 707 -35.04 -28.52 37.66
N VAL A 708 -36.24 -28.13 37.23
CA VAL A 708 -36.55 -27.78 35.85
C VAL A 708 -36.63 -26.27 35.72
N ILE A 709 -35.86 -25.67 34.82
CA ILE A 709 -35.83 -24.22 34.62
C ILE A 709 -36.68 -23.86 33.41
N ALA A 710 -37.67 -22.99 33.64
CA ALA A 710 -38.63 -22.57 32.63
C ALA A 710 -39.07 -21.12 32.85
N GLY A 711 -39.03 -20.30 31.80
CA GLY A 711 -39.47 -18.91 31.89
C GLY A 711 -40.59 -18.48 30.93
N GLU A 712 -40.89 -19.25 29.89
CA GLU A 712 -42.17 -19.13 29.16
C GLU A 712 -42.97 -20.43 29.28
N ARG A 713 -44.28 -20.34 29.48
CA ARG A 713 -45.14 -21.52 29.69
C ARG A 713 -45.49 -22.19 28.36
N THR A 714 -44.58 -23.02 27.87
CA THR A 714 -44.76 -23.84 26.67
C THR A 714 -45.53 -25.13 26.98
N PHE A 715 -45.99 -25.84 25.94
CA PHE A 715 -46.73 -27.11 26.06
C PHE A 715 -46.00 -28.16 26.93
N LEU A 716 -44.67 -28.26 26.79
CA LEU A 716 -43.84 -29.19 27.57
C LEU A 716 -43.71 -28.78 29.05
N VAL A 717 -43.64 -27.47 29.34
CA VAL A 717 -43.56 -26.94 30.71
C VAL A 717 -44.88 -27.18 31.46
N SER A 718 -46.02 -27.04 30.79
CA SER A 718 -47.35 -27.30 31.39
C SER A 718 -47.51 -28.76 31.87
N ARG A 719 -47.08 -29.73 31.07
CA ARG A 719 -47.15 -31.17 31.40
C ARG A 719 -46.28 -31.56 32.59
N VAL A 720 -45.13 -30.89 32.79
CA VAL A 720 -44.23 -31.13 33.92
C VAL A 720 -44.84 -30.62 35.23
N ILE A 721 -45.46 -29.43 35.23
CA ILE A 721 -46.09 -28.82 36.40
C ILE A 721 -47.28 -29.65 36.93
N GLU A 722 -48.10 -30.25 36.05
CA GLU A 722 -49.27 -31.08 36.43
C GLU A 722 -48.90 -32.33 37.23
N THR A 723 -47.71 -32.90 36.99
CA THR A 723 -47.30 -34.16 37.61
C THR A 723 -46.80 -34.02 39.05
N ARG A 724 -46.43 -32.79 39.47
CA ARG A 724 -45.90 -32.46 40.81
C ARG A 724 -44.69 -33.30 41.28
N ARG A 725 -43.96 -33.91 40.34
CA ARG A 725 -42.79 -34.75 40.65
C ARG A 725 -41.47 -33.97 40.70
N HIS A 726 -41.43 -32.73 40.19
CA HIS A 726 -40.21 -31.92 40.07
C HIS A 726 -40.46 -30.47 40.45
N ASN A 727 -39.43 -29.81 41.01
CA ASN A 727 -39.44 -28.38 41.29
C ASN A 727 -39.20 -27.60 39.99
N VAL A 728 -40.15 -26.74 39.62
CA VAL A 728 -40.05 -25.88 38.42
C VAL A 728 -39.69 -24.47 38.89
N ALA A 729 -38.48 -24.05 38.54
CA ALA A 729 -37.95 -22.74 38.92
C ALA A 729 -38.06 -21.78 37.74
N THR A 730 -38.70 -20.65 37.99
CA THR A 730 -38.73 -19.52 37.05
C THR A 730 -37.55 -18.63 37.36
N VAL A 731 -36.77 -18.32 36.32
CA VAL A 731 -35.70 -17.35 36.40
C VAL A 731 -36.32 -16.03 35.97
N GLU A 732 -36.62 -15.17 36.94
CA GLU A 732 -37.06 -13.79 36.70
C GLU A 732 -35.90 -12.87 36.31
#